data_AF-A0A0B1S532-F1
#
_entry.id   AF-A0A0B1S532-F1
#
_cell.length_a   1.000
_cell.length_b   1.000
_cell.length_c   1.000
_cell.angle_alpha   90.00
_cell.angle_beta   90.00
_cell.angle_gamma   90.00
#
_symmetry.space_group_name_H-M   'P 1'
#
loop_
_entity.id
_entity.type
_entity.pdbx_description
1 polymer ?
#
loop_
_entity_poly.entity_id
_entity_poly.type
_entity_poly.pdbx_seq_one_letter_code
_entity_poly.pdbx_strand_id
1 'polypeptide(L)'
;MVIDAPGAFIWNKFKAHPQFNPKLVNVCLDVIGVLDSTDVLEADIIPTLTRQIFEVRSDKWEEEVAIRIKLMLQWAVTAEREGSHRAVIVAKIIHQQVRNQRSYAFGSFHLQDLILDYLNTEAPTPGSKFYDQEFASLIILLNELSRFRLFDHNSFVKEMIKTGELDYRYPLMTPVKSKNEAAGTVTSNEFEELSPDELADSKREKKSEHVFLNDPMPINHRILIQMPLRQDEEHRNEVNQRILLLYGMSDARENHIMEMKKIARGICKIWQKKIYVQFECDKAPFWKQSISAERVSDTLKPFRSQTYYDQTVICDWCAESFSKMIHDFVQGNSLKMPTSEGLDILCGMFEMAQNIFGIFEMCATITALLPYVEKVVRSLAADVIPGSISGQLGYVFIAYMSRHWFYFLHSGIAPTITNLLYRVIEPMIRAYDYPMTSWGRTIAAFVYHSKKQLKKSKLSNIKLYGARENFRSVFNHGSCSCNGREKYNSLFFKDVFEKKLRFFSYHEYKKRLPSLDQLHNRYSFVINSFVAAKDCKRDYDRLSDLATFCGHISAQIPSLGDDWVCLELSLSTDFSARAYCICLILCDVTGRVQIAAIKVLCLPESSETLGYSELLAYVDVPSQTNVLVMGGTRYDCEPGAFLALLILAQISCATDEPFQMPEEYAGEAPSNKLLPRSANELILSMVHWCEMDKVLFPMLSSISILVDTLRERMKDMHLESNRLVDSTNYDHKHLIAVLETLQRVICEEDWVTIKMFRIAETKRMEAFNHERLKQNCIGQQLLRLGLRRKSERDIITELNSYSENSKVDLIRKLLTSLNMWNMRASLFELMLMINEVSTRLCYTL
;
A
#
# COMPACT_ATOMS: atom_id res chain seq x y z
N MET A 1 48.65 16.31 -7.76
CA MET A 1 47.66 16.63 -8.81
C MET A 1 47.52 15.42 -9.72
N VAL A 2 46.78 14.41 -9.28
CA VAL A 2 46.06 13.40 -10.09
C VAL A 2 45.03 12.85 -9.10
N ILE A 3 43.77 13.25 -9.27
CA ILE A 3 42.61 12.72 -8.58
C ILE A 3 42.17 11.54 -9.45
N ASP A 4 42.80 10.38 -9.27
CA ASP A 4 42.40 9.16 -9.98
C ASP A 4 41.35 8.43 -9.15
N ALA A 5 40.16 8.34 -9.75
CA ALA A 5 38.95 7.61 -9.37
C ALA A 5 38.28 8.01 -8.04
N PRO A 6 37.12 8.70 -8.06
CA PRO A 6 36.23 8.73 -6.91
C PRO A 6 35.66 7.32 -6.73
N GLY A 7 36.38 6.50 -5.96
CA GLY A 7 35.98 5.14 -5.62
C GLY A 7 34.57 5.15 -5.02
N ALA A 8 33.72 4.26 -5.54
CA ALA A 8 32.34 4.05 -5.15
C ALA A 8 32.06 4.42 -3.69
N PHE A 9 31.13 5.36 -3.47
CA PHE A 9 30.59 5.56 -2.14
C PHE A 9 29.79 4.33 -1.78
N ILE A 10 30.40 3.41 -1.03
CA ILE A 10 29.65 2.32 -0.43
C ILE A 10 28.82 2.96 0.68
N TRP A 11 27.63 3.45 0.34
CA TRP A 11 26.70 4.14 1.24
C TRP A 11 26.39 3.30 2.50
N ASN A 12 26.40 1.98 2.35
CA ASN A 12 26.20 1.02 3.45
C ASN A 12 27.45 0.81 4.34
N LYS A 13 28.62 1.31 3.93
CA LYS A 13 29.88 1.28 4.68
C LYS A 13 30.36 2.67 5.11
N PHE A 14 29.50 3.70 5.08
CA PHE A 14 29.68 4.90 5.91
C PHE A 14 29.55 4.56 7.41
N LYS A 15 30.35 3.59 7.87
CA LYS A 15 30.72 3.47 9.28
C LYS A 15 31.74 4.57 9.54
N ALA A 16 31.77 5.12 10.75
CA ALA A 16 32.75 6.11 11.19
C ALA A 16 34.18 5.56 11.06
N HIS A 17 34.73 5.57 9.84
CA HIS A 17 36.08 5.14 9.54
C HIS A 17 36.97 6.38 9.66
N PRO A 18 38.11 6.32 10.38
CA PRO A 18 38.96 7.49 10.66
C PRO A 18 39.58 8.19 9.44
N GLN A 19 39.30 7.73 8.22
CA GLN A 19 39.79 8.29 6.95
C GLN A 19 38.74 9.11 6.18
N PHE A 20 37.50 9.23 6.65
CA PHE A 20 36.46 10.00 5.96
C PHE A 20 36.59 11.51 6.19
N ASN A 21 36.54 12.30 5.11
CA ASN A 21 36.59 13.76 5.15
C ASN A 21 35.34 14.32 5.87
N PRO A 22 35.47 15.03 7.01
CA PRO A 22 34.33 15.54 7.77
C PRO A 22 33.40 16.46 6.96
N LYS A 23 33.95 17.23 6.00
CA LYS A 23 33.15 18.12 5.14
C LYS A 23 32.19 17.34 4.25
N LEU A 24 32.63 16.20 3.73
CA LEU A 24 31.82 15.33 2.89
C LEU A 24 30.67 14.69 3.67
N VAL A 25 30.96 14.23 4.90
CA VAL A 25 29.94 13.67 5.79
C VAL A 25 28.85 14.71 6.06
N ASN A 26 29.21 15.96 6.33
CA ASN A 26 28.24 17.03 6.52
C ASN A 26 27.37 17.26 5.28
N VAL A 27 27.95 17.29 4.07
CA VAL A 27 27.16 17.41 2.83
C VAL A 27 26.15 16.28 2.69
N CYS A 28 26.55 15.04 3.00
CA CYS A 28 25.63 13.90 2.94
C CYS A 28 24.50 14.01 3.98
N LEU A 29 24.84 14.40 5.21
CA LEU A 29 23.87 14.60 6.28
C LEU A 29 22.92 15.77 6.01
N ASP A 30 23.38 16.83 5.34
CA ASP A 30 22.54 17.95 4.94
C ASP A 30 21.46 17.49 3.96
N VAL A 31 21.84 16.73 2.92
CA VAL A 31 20.89 16.22 1.92
C VAL A 31 19.90 15.23 2.54
N ILE A 32 20.40 14.20 3.25
CA ILE A 32 19.52 13.21 3.90
C ILE A 32 18.63 13.88 4.95
N GLY A 33 19.20 14.78 5.76
CA GLY A 33 18.48 15.52 6.79
C GLY A 33 17.30 16.28 6.21
N VAL A 34 17.52 16.99 5.10
CA VAL A 34 16.46 17.70 4.35
C VAL A 34 15.44 16.70 3.79
N LEU A 35 15.85 15.68 3.03
CA LEU A 35 14.92 14.75 2.38
C LEU A 35 14.05 13.96 3.38
N ASP A 36 14.62 13.54 4.50
CA ASP A 36 13.91 12.74 5.50
C ASP A 36 13.04 13.58 6.46
N SER A 37 13.35 14.86 6.69
CA SER A 37 12.57 15.72 7.61
C SER A 37 11.39 16.40 6.93
N THR A 38 11.36 16.37 5.60
CA THR A 38 10.41 17.18 4.86
C THR A 38 9.05 16.50 4.76
N ASP A 39 8.00 17.23 5.14
CA ASP A 39 6.64 16.84 4.78
C ASP A 39 6.38 17.15 3.31
N VAL A 40 6.39 16.11 2.46
CA VAL A 40 6.13 16.21 1.01
C VAL A 40 4.75 16.76 0.65
N LEU A 41 3.87 16.95 1.64
CA LEU A 41 2.55 17.56 1.51
C LEU A 41 2.53 19.07 1.79
N GLU A 42 3.66 19.69 2.16
CA GLU A 42 3.73 21.14 2.36
C GLU A 42 3.57 21.93 1.05
N ALA A 43 3.18 23.19 1.19
CA ALA A 43 3.02 24.09 0.05
C ALA A 43 4.37 24.47 -0.54
N ASP A 44 4.47 24.48 -1.88
CA ASP A 44 5.68 24.90 -2.60
C ASP A 44 6.95 24.11 -2.17
N ILE A 45 6.77 22.82 -1.87
CA ILE A 45 7.82 21.99 -1.29
C ILE A 45 9.00 21.74 -2.23
N ILE A 46 8.74 21.53 -3.53
CA ILE A 46 9.80 21.24 -4.51
C ILE A 46 10.77 22.44 -4.67
N PRO A 47 10.29 23.69 -4.89
CA PRO A 47 11.18 24.86 -4.85
C PRO A 47 11.94 25.05 -3.54
N THR A 48 11.31 24.73 -2.41
CA THR A 48 11.92 24.86 -1.07
C THR A 48 13.06 23.86 -0.88
N LEU A 49 12.80 22.58 -1.17
CA LEU A 49 13.81 21.51 -1.16
C LEU A 49 14.97 21.82 -2.11
N THR A 50 14.67 22.30 -3.31
CA THR A 50 15.69 22.67 -4.31
C THR A 50 16.63 23.74 -3.77
N ARG A 51 16.09 24.76 -3.10
CA ARG A 51 16.91 25.81 -2.45
C ARG A 51 17.72 25.24 -1.30
N GLN A 52 17.11 24.50 -0.38
CA GLN A 52 17.81 23.93 0.78
C GLN A 52 18.98 23.01 0.36
N ILE A 53 18.80 22.23 -0.70
CA ILE A 53 19.83 21.29 -1.18
C ILE A 53 20.93 22.00 -1.98
N PHE A 54 20.60 23.05 -2.76
CA PHE A 54 21.55 23.61 -3.74
C PHE A 54 21.99 25.07 -3.53
N GLU A 55 21.46 25.81 -2.56
CA GLU A 55 21.75 27.23 -2.40
C GLU A 55 23.11 27.50 -1.72
N VAL A 56 23.59 26.58 -0.87
CA VAL A 56 24.87 26.70 -0.15
C VAL A 56 26.03 26.44 -1.11
N ARG A 57 26.76 27.49 -1.53
CA ARG A 57 27.92 27.35 -2.42
C ARG A 57 29.23 27.37 -1.64
N SER A 58 30.06 26.35 -1.87
CA SER A 58 31.43 26.26 -1.35
C SER A 58 32.47 26.48 -2.46
N ASP A 59 33.74 26.64 -2.08
CA ASP A 59 34.86 26.74 -3.04
C ASP A 59 35.04 25.46 -3.90
N LYS A 60 34.44 24.33 -3.50
CA LYS A 60 34.46 23.02 -4.20
C LYS A 60 33.08 22.60 -4.69
N TRP A 61 32.28 23.57 -5.14
CA TRP A 61 30.88 23.36 -5.49
C TRP A 61 30.63 22.24 -6.52
N GLU A 62 31.49 22.09 -7.52
CA GLU A 62 31.34 21.07 -8.56
C GLU A 62 31.45 19.64 -8.01
N GLU A 63 32.44 19.38 -7.14
CA GLU A 63 32.59 18.09 -6.46
C GLU A 63 31.39 17.81 -5.55
N GLU A 64 30.94 18.80 -4.77
CA GLU A 64 29.78 18.65 -3.89
C GLU A 64 28.47 18.39 -4.64
N VAL A 65 28.28 19.03 -5.80
CA VAL A 65 27.10 18.83 -6.64
C VAL A 65 26.96 17.38 -7.08
N ALA A 66 28.06 16.76 -7.54
CA ALA A 66 28.06 15.35 -7.95
C ALA A 66 27.61 14.44 -6.80
N ILE A 67 28.15 14.67 -5.59
CA ILE A 67 27.79 13.93 -4.37
C ILE A 67 26.32 14.14 -4.02
N ARG A 68 25.82 15.38 -4.03
CA ARG A 68 24.41 15.71 -3.74
C ARG A 68 23.46 14.97 -4.69
N ILE A 69 23.76 14.96 -6.00
CA ILE A 69 22.95 14.26 -7.00
C ILE A 69 22.98 12.76 -6.76
N LYS A 70 24.17 12.15 -6.67
CA LYS A 70 24.31 10.72 -6.43
C LYS A 70 23.59 10.27 -5.17
N LEU A 71 23.67 11.05 -4.09
CA LEU A 71 22.99 10.75 -2.85
C LEU A 71 21.45 10.88 -2.96
N MET A 72 20.93 11.85 -3.72
CA MET A 72 19.49 11.91 -4.02
C MET A 72 19.04 10.69 -4.85
N LEU A 73 19.82 10.28 -5.86
CA LEU A 73 19.54 9.06 -6.63
C LEU A 73 19.54 7.83 -5.70
N GLN A 74 20.54 7.70 -4.84
CA GLN A 74 20.61 6.62 -3.85
C GLN A 74 19.43 6.64 -2.87
N TRP A 75 19.02 7.82 -2.40
CA TRP A 75 17.86 7.97 -1.50
C TRP A 75 16.57 7.50 -2.15
N ALA A 76 16.42 7.64 -3.47
CA ALA A 76 15.27 7.11 -4.21
C ALA A 76 15.31 5.60 -4.45
N VAL A 77 16.50 4.98 -4.43
CA VAL A 77 16.72 3.56 -4.81
C VAL A 77 16.85 2.64 -3.61
N THR A 78 17.50 3.09 -2.54
CA THR A 78 17.86 2.27 -1.37
C THR A 78 16.64 1.60 -0.73
N ALA A 79 16.83 0.36 -0.26
CA ALA A 79 15.84 -0.38 0.54
C ALA A 79 15.73 0.18 1.97
N GLU A 80 16.69 1.01 2.40
CA GLU A 80 16.69 1.68 3.70
C GLU A 80 15.67 2.83 3.78
N ARG A 81 14.97 3.12 2.69
CA ARG A 81 13.88 4.08 2.61
C ARG A 81 12.78 3.42 1.78
N GLU A 82 11.53 3.73 2.07
CA GLU A 82 10.40 3.13 1.39
C GLU A 82 9.51 4.21 0.76
N GLY A 83 8.50 3.79 0.00
CA GLY A 83 7.67 4.69 -0.78
C GLY A 83 8.17 4.94 -2.21
N SER A 84 7.27 4.71 -3.15
CA SER A 84 7.45 4.94 -4.60
C SER A 84 7.55 6.43 -4.98
N HIS A 85 7.05 7.33 -4.14
CA HIS A 85 7.04 8.77 -4.39
C HIS A 85 8.44 9.39 -4.43
N ARG A 86 9.44 8.75 -3.80
CA ARG A 86 10.82 9.24 -3.72
C ARG A 86 11.42 9.55 -5.10
N ALA A 87 11.20 8.65 -6.07
CA ALA A 87 11.63 8.82 -7.45
C ALA A 87 11.09 10.12 -8.08
N VAL A 88 9.80 10.40 -7.90
CA VAL A 88 9.15 11.62 -8.42
C VAL A 88 9.69 12.88 -7.76
N ILE A 89 9.90 12.84 -6.44
CA ILE A 89 10.42 13.98 -5.67
C ILE A 89 11.85 14.32 -6.13
N VAL A 90 12.73 13.32 -6.21
CA VAL A 90 14.12 13.48 -6.67
C VAL A 90 14.17 14.01 -8.10
N ALA A 91 13.41 13.40 -9.02
CA ALA A 91 13.36 13.87 -10.41
C ALA A 91 12.87 15.31 -10.52
N LYS A 92 11.86 15.71 -9.74
CA LYS A 92 11.36 17.10 -9.70
C LYS A 92 12.37 18.08 -9.13
N ILE A 93 13.07 17.74 -8.06
CA ILE A 93 14.11 18.60 -7.45
C ILE A 93 15.23 18.86 -8.47
N ILE A 94 15.73 17.80 -9.11
CA ILE A 94 16.77 17.91 -10.14
C ILE A 94 16.24 18.73 -11.33
N HIS A 95 15.02 18.46 -11.80
CA HIS A 95 14.41 19.21 -12.90
C HIS A 95 14.24 20.70 -12.58
N GLN A 96 13.76 21.03 -11.38
CA GLN A 96 13.64 22.40 -10.92
C GLN A 96 15.01 23.09 -10.84
N GLN A 97 16.04 22.38 -10.39
CA GLN A 97 17.39 22.90 -10.34
C GLN A 97 17.96 23.19 -11.73
N VAL A 98 17.81 22.26 -12.66
CA VAL A 98 18.21 22.45 -14.07
C VAL A 98 17.50 23.65 -14.68
N ARG A 99 16.20 23.84 -14.37
CA ARG A 99 15.42 24.99 -14.84
C ARG A 99 15.84 26.32 -14.20
N ASN A 100 16.25 26.30 -12.93
CA ASN A 100 16.65 27.49 -12.18
C ASN A 100 18.05 28.00 -12.56
N GLN A 101 18.93 27.13 -13.06
CA GLN A 101 20.31 27.49 -13.35
C GLN A 101 20.51 28.12 -14.74
N ARG A 102 21.38 29.14 -14.77
CA ARG A 102 22.00 29.75 -15.98
C ARG A 102 23.48 29.34 -16.13
N SER A 103 23.97 28.37 -15.34
CA SER A 103 25.40 28.05 -15.20
C SER A 103 25.83 26.83 -16.04
N TYR A 104 27.05 26.85 -16.56
CA TYR A 104 27.67 25.79 -17.38
C TYR A 104 27.85 24.43 -16.69
N ALA A 105 27.78 24.38 -15.35
CA ALA A 105 27.95 23.14 -14.57
C ALA A 105 26.77 22.16 -14.68
N PHE A 106 25.61 22.57 -15.18
CA PHE A 106 24.42 21.71 -15.32
C PHE A 106 23.85 21.78 -16.73
N GLY A 107 24.68 21.54 -17.74
CA GLY A 107 24.16 21.15 -19.05
C GLY A 107 23.48 19.77 -18.97
N SER A 108 22.53 19.48 -19.86
CA SER A 108 21.88 18.17 -19.96
C SER A 108 22.88 17.02 -20.07
N PHE A 109 24.01 17.25 -20.75
CA PHE A 109 25.10 16.30 -20.89
C PHE A 109 25.83 16.02 -19.57
N HIS A 110 26.07 17.03 -18.72
CA HIS A 110 26.75 16.81 -17.43
C HIS A 110 25.89 16.02 -16.45
N LEU A 111 24.57 16.25 -16.43
CA LEU A 111 23.66 15.46 -15.59
C LEU A 111 23.58 14.01 -16.04
N GLN A 112 23.53 13.78 -17.36
CA GLN A 112 23.57 12.44 -17.95
C GLN A 112 24.83 11.69 -17.47
N ASP A 113 26.00 12.33 -17.55
CA ASP A 113 27.27 11.74 -17.11
C ASP A 113 27.25 11.37 -15.63
N LEU A 114 26.68 12.21 -14.77
CA LEU A 114 26.54 11.92 -13.34
C LEU A 114 25.58 10.75 -13.05
N ILE A 115 24.50 10.62 -13.81
CA ILE A 115 23.58 9.48 -13.68
C ILE A 115 24.27 8.20 -14.15
N LEU A 116 25.03 8.24 -15.25
CA LEU A 116 25.79 7.08 -15.73
C LEU A 116 26.90 6.69 -14.75
N ASP A 117 27.58 7.67 -14.16
CA ASP A 117 28.58 7.43 -13.12
C ASP A 117 27.93 6.77 -11.89
N TYR A 118 26.78 7.27 -11.42
CA TYR A 118 25.98 6.60 -10.38
C TYR A 118 25.64 5.15 -10.74
N LEU A 119 25.17 4.90 -11.97
CA LEU A 119 24.82 3.55 -12.42
C LEU A 119 26.03 2.60 -12.40
N ASN A 120 27.22 3.09 -12.77
CA ASN A 120 28.44 2.29 -12.79
C ASN A 120 29.06 2.07 -11.41
N THR A 121 28.88 3.00 -10.47
CA THR A 121 29.54 2.94 -9.17
C THR A 121 28.66 2.49 -8.01
N GLU A 122 27.36 2.82 -8.04
CA GLU A 122 26.49 2.80 -6.85
C GLU A 122 25.13 2.12 -7.07
N ALA A 123 24.76 1.78 -8.31
CA ALA A 123 23.52 1.05 -8.57
C ALA A 123 23.48 -0.32 -7.86
N PRO A 124 22.26 -0.88 -7.66
CA PRO A 124 22.09 -2.18 -7.02
C PRO A 124 22.88 -3.26 -7.75
N THR A 125 23.58 -4.10 -6.98
CA THR A 125 24.44 -5.17 -7.50
C THR A 125 23.80 -6.54 -7.25
N PRO A 126 23.73 -7.44 -8.27
CA PRO A 126 23.20 -8.79 -8.09
C PRO A 126 23.85 -9.52 -6.93
N GLY A 127 23.04 -10.24 -6.15
CA GLY A 127 23.48 -10.97 -4.96
C GLY A 127 23.47 -10.16 -3.66
N SER A 128 23.14 -8.86 -3.68
CA SER A 128 22.85 -8.13 -2.44
C SER A 128 21.52 -8.57 -1.82
N LYS A 129 21.38 -8.45 -0.49
CA LYS A 129 20.18 -8.88 0.28
C LYS A 129 18.89 -8.29 -0.30
N PHE A 130 18.91 -7.02 -0.68
CA PHE A 130 17.74 -6.27 -1.16
C PHE A 130 17.78 -5.95 -2.66
N TYR A 131 18.60 -6.66 -3.45
CA TYR A 131 18.85 -6.34 -4.85
C TYR A 131 17.57 -6.14 -5.67
N ASP A 132 16.62 -7.07 -5.58
CA ASP A 132 15.40 -7.05 -6.37
C ASP A 132 14.52 -5.82 -6.04
N GLN A 133 14.40 -5.47 -4.76
CA GLN A 133 13.65 -4.30 -4.29
C GLN A 133 14.31 -2.98 -4.70
N GLU A 134 15.63 -2.88 -4.54
CA GLU A 134 16.38 -1.68 -4.92
C GLU A 134 16.37 -1.50 -6.43
N PHE A 135 16.51 -2.59 -7.20
CA PHE A 135 16.45 -2.51 -8.65
C PHE A 135 15.04 -2.13 -9.14
N ALA A 136 13.97 -2.65 -8.51
CA ALA A 136 12.61 -2.18 -8.80
C ALA A 136 12.45 -0.67 -8.55
N SER A 137 13.00 -0.16 -7.44
CA SER A 137 13.02 1.27 -7.12
C SER A 137 13.84 2.08 -8.13
N LEU A 138 14.95 1.53 -8.64
CA LEU A 138 15.74 2.11 -9.73
C LEU A 138 14.93 2.21 -11.03
N ILE A 139 14.10 1.21 -11.36
CA ILE A 139 13.23 1.29 -12.54
C ILE A 139 12.22 2.43 -12.40
N ILE A 140 11.59 2.61 -11.22
CA ILE A 140 10.70 3.76 -10.98
C ILE A 140 11.47 5.08 -11.16
N LEU A 141 12.70 5.17 -10.62
CA LEU A 141 13.54 6.37 -10.76
C LEU A 141 13.89 6.66 -12.22
N LEU A 142 14.30 5.66 -13.00
CA LEU A 142 14.63 5.82 -14.42
C LEU A 142 13.42 6.25 -15.26
N ASN A 143 12.24 5.70 -14.98
CA ASN A 143 10.98 6.13 -15.59
C ASN A 143 10.73 7.63 -15.34
N GLU A 144 10.94 8.10 -14.11
CA GLU A 144 10.75 9.50 -13.74
C GLU A 144 11.82 10.43 -14.32
N LEU A 145 13.10 10.03 -14.30
CA LEU A 145 14.18 10.79 -14.92
C LEU A 145 13.96 10.95 -16.43
N SER A 146 13.50 9.90 -17.12
CA SER A 146 13.11 9.96 -18.53
C SER A 146 11.90 10.89 -18.74
N ARG A 147 10.86 10.78 -17.91
CA ARG A 147 9.64 11.61 -17.99
C ARG A 147 9.93 13.10 -17.84
N PHE A 148 10.89 13.48 -16.99
CA PHE A 148 11.35 14.86 -16.82
C PHE A 148 12.46 15.28 -17.81
N ARG A 149 12.81 14.43 -18.78
CA ARG A 149 13.88 14.63 -19.77
C ARG A 149 15.25 14.91 -19.14
N LEU A 150 15.50 14.29 -17.99
CA LEU A 150 16.77 14.35 -17.26
C LEU A 150 17.73 13.23 -17.65
N PHE A 151 17.20 12.13 -18.17
CA PHE A 151 17.96 11.02 -18.74
C PHE A 151 17.55 10.82 -20.20
N ASP A 152 18.50 10.92 -21.12
CA ASP A 152 18.30 10.69 -22.56
C ASP A 152 18.83 9.32 -22.98
N HIS A 153 17.91 8.42 -23.28
CA HIS A 153 18.24 7.06 -23.71
C HIS A 153 19.02 7.04 -25.04
N ASN A 154 18.75 7.98 -25.97
CA ASN A 154 19.50 8.04 -27.23
C ASN A 154 20.98 8.37 -26.99
N SER A 155 21.26 9.35 -26.14
CA SER A 155 22.63 9.74 -25.80
C SER A 155 23.37 8.60 -25.10
N PHE A 156 22.72 7.93 -24.15
CA PHE A 156 23.27 6.73 -23.50
C PHE A 156 23.68 5.66 -24.51
N VAL A 157 22.76 5.28 -25.40
CA VAL A 157 23.02 4.25 -26.41
C VAL A 157 24.12 4.65 -27.39
N LYS A 158 24.14 5.93 -27.83
CA LYS A 158 25.18 6.42 -28.74
C LYS A 158 26.57 6.35 -28.14
N GLU A 159 26.72 6.67 -26.86
CA GLU A 159 28.02 6.58 -26.19
C GLU A 159 28.47 5.11 -26.10
N MET A 160 27.58 4.17 -25.78
CA MET A 160 27.90 2.73 -25.77
C MET A 160 28.33 2.19 -27.14
N ILE A 161 27.73 2.69 -28.23
CA ILE A 161 28.17 2.34 -29.60
C ILE A 161 29.56 2.92 -29.87
N LYS A 162 29.79 4.17 -29.46
CA LYS A 162 31.06 4.88 -29.67
C LYS A 162 32.21 4.28 -28.87
N THR A 163 31.96 3.79 -27.66
CA THR A 163 32.96 3.07 -26.84
C THR A 163 33.23 1.64 -27.32
N GLY A 164 32.41 1.13 -28.27
CA GLY A 164 32.52 -0.22 -28.79
C GLY A 164 31.91 -1.30 -27.89
N GLU A 165 31.15 -0.91 -26.86
CA GLU A 165 30.40 -1.85 -26.00
C GLU A 165 29.25 -2.52 -26.73
N LEU A 166 28.66 -1.84 -27.74
CA LEU A 166 27.54 -2.34 -28.54
C LEU A 166 27.82 -2.26 -30.05
N ASP A 167 27.50 -3.35 -30.77
CA ASP A 167 27.46 -3.39 -32.22
C ASP A 167 26.19 -4.12 -32.69
N TYR A 168 25.39 -3.48 -33.54
CA TYR A 168 24.16 -4.08 -34.10
C TYR A 168 24.45 -5.33 -34.95
N ARG A 169 25.69 -5.50 -35.43
CA ARG A 169 26.14 -6.71 -36.13
C ARG A 169 26.35 -7.90 -35.19
N TYR A 170 26.53 -7.62 -33.90
CA TYR A 170 26.69 -8.61 -32.83
C TYR A 170 25.64 -8.35 -31.73
N PRO A 171 24.37 -8.69 -31.98
CA PRO A 171 23.27 -8.31 -31.10
C PRO A 171 23.43 -8.89 -29.70
N LEU A 172 23.15 -8.08 -28.68
CA LEU A 172 23.40 -8.39 -27.27
C LEU A 172 22.72 -9.69 -26.81
N MET A 173 21.53 -10.00 -27.33
CA MET A 173 20.73 -11.14 -26.86
C MET A 173 21.23 -12.49 -27.40
N THR A 174 22.09 -12.50 -28.42
CA THR A 174 22.63 -13.73 -29.03
C THR A 174 23.56 -14.49 -28.06
N PRO A 175 24.61 -13.87 -27.49
CA PRO A 175 25.50 -14.53 -26.53
C PRO A 175 24.88 -14.74 -25.14
N VAL A 176 23.90 -13.92 -24.76
CA VAL A 176 23.24 -14.01 -23.43
C VAL A 176 22.34 -15.26 -23.36
N LYS A 177 21.57 -15.55 -24.42
CA LYS A 177 20.72 -16.75 -24.47
C LYS A 177 21.52 -18.05 -24.48
N SER A 178 22.65 -18.11 -25.21
CA SER A 178 23.49 -19.32 -25.29
C SER A 178 24.17 -19.71 -23.97
N LYS A 179 24.42 -18.74 -23.06
CA LYS A 179 25.03 -19.03 -21.75
C LYS A 179 24.01 -19.58 -20.74
N ASN A 180 22.76 -19.16 -20.83
CA ASN A 180 21.71 -19.57 -19.90
C ASN A 180 21.19 -21.00 -20.14
N GLU A 181 21.33 -21.53 -21.35
CA GLU A 181 20.98 -22.94 -21.65
C GLU A 181 21.94 -23.96 -21.00
N ALA A 182 23.13 -23.53 -20.55
CA ALA A 182 24.17 -24.42 -20.00
C ALA A 182 24.17 -24.56 -18.46
N ALA A 183 23.37 -23.77 -17.72
CA ALA A 183 23.49 -23.62 -16.26
C ALA A 183 22.29 -24.14 -15.44
N GLY A 184 21.59 -25.19 -15.92
CA GLY A 184 20.38 -25.69 -15.28
C GLY A 184 20.58 -26.57 -14.04
N THR A 185 19.88 -26.19 -12.96
CA THR A 185 19.36 -27.03 -11.84
C THR A 185 20.25 -27.25 -10.61
N VAL A 186 20.12 -26.40 -9.58
CA VAL A 186 20.29 -26.80 -8.17
C VAL A 186 19.21 -26.12 -7.33
N THR A 187 18.26 -26.91 -6.84
CA THR A 187 17.32 -26.52 -5.78
C THR A 187 17.76 -27.21 -4.50
N SER A 188 18.14 -26.43 -3.48
CA SER A 188 18.40 -26.90 -2.13
C SER A 188 17.31 -26.34 -1.20
N ASN A 189 16.45 -27.23 -0.70
CA ASN A 189 15.53 -26.96 0.40
C ASN A 189 16.08 -27.69 1.64
N GLU A 190 16.41 -26.94 2.68
CA GLU A 190 16.58 -27.46 4.03
C GLU A 190 15.49 -26.85 4.92
N PHE A 191 14.88 -27.68 5.76
CA PHE A 191 13.84 -27.35 6.72
C PHE A 191 14.49 -26.99 8.06
N GLU A 192 14.04 -25.91 8.71
CA GLU A 192 14.39 -25.56 10.09
C GLU A 192 13.13 -25.14 10.89
N GLU A 193 13.21 -25.26 12.22
CA GLU A 193 12.13 -25.21 13.21
C GLU A 193 11.56 -23.79 13.52
N LEU A 194 10.28 -23.74 13.89
CA LEU A 194 9.44 -22.54 14.05
C LEU A 194 9.88 -21.61 15.21
N SER A 195 10.12 -20.34 14.88
CA SER A 195 10.34 -19.21 15.80
C SER A 195 9.31 -18.09 15.55
N PRO A 196 9.14 -17.09 16.45
CA PRO A 196 8.26 -15.94 16.23
C PRO A 196 8.53 -15.14 14.93
N ASP A 197 9.71 -15.32 14.33
CA ASP A 197 10.03 -14.77 13.01
C ASP A 197 9.20 -15.41 11.88
N GLU A 198 8.70 -16.64 12.02
CA GLU A 198 7.95 -17.34 10.97
C GLU A 198 6.48 -16.88 10.86
N LEU A 199 5.84 -16.48 11.96
CA LEU A 199 4.48 -15.91 11.93
C LEU A 199 4.44 -14.59 11.14
N ALA A 200 5.47 -13.75 11.29
CA ALA A 200 5.60 -12.46 10.61
C ALA A 200 6.06 -12.57 9.13
N ASP A 201 6.48 -13.76 8.67
CA ASP A 201 7.20 -13.95 7.41
C ASP A 201 6.32 -14.27 6.19
N SER A 202 5.04 -13.86 6.21
CA SER A 202 4.19 -13.89 4.99
C SER A 202 4.80 -13.07 3.83
N LYS A 203 5.72 -12.14 4.15
CA LYS A 203 6.53 -11.36 3.21
C LYS A 203 7.94 -11.97 2.98
N ARG A 204 8.11 -13.29 2.89
CA ARG A 204 9.33 -13.87 2.27
C ARG A 204 9.54 -13.18 0.92
N GLU A 205 10.67 -12.51 0.75
CA GLU A 205 11.05 -11.86 -0.50
C GLU A 205 11.15 -12.94 -1.57
N LYS A 206 10.07 -13.12 -2.34
CA LYS A 206 10.09 -13.97 -3.51
C LYS A 206 11.14 -13.38 -4.43
N LYS A 207 12.21 -14.14 -4.67
CA LYS A 207 13.21 -13.82 -5.68
C LYS A 207 12.48 -13.42 -6.96
N SER A 208 12.91 -12.31 -7.53
CA SER A 208 12.36 -11.74 -8.75
C SER A 208 12.25 -12.80 -9.87
N GLU A 209 11.10 -12.83 -10.52
CA GLU A 209 10.85 -13.70 -11.69
C GLU A 209 11.43 -13.11 -12.99
N HIS A 210 11.94 -11.86 -12.97
CA HIS A 210 12.38 -11.14 -14.16
C HIS A 210 13.62 -11.76 -14.82
N VAL A 211 13.50 -12.14 -16.09
CA VAL A 211 14.60 -12.71 -16.87
C VAL A 211 15.72 -11.67 -17.04
N PHE A 212 16.97 -12.14 -17.01
CA PHE A 212 18.21 -11.34 -17.13
C PHE A 212 18.52 -10.42 -15.95
N LEU A 213 17.67 -10.34 -14.93
CA LEU A 213 17.88 -9.41 -13.82
C LEU A 213 19.09 -9.81 -12.96
N ASN A 214 19.21 -11.11 -12.66
CA ASN A 214 20.26 -11.67 -11.79
C ASN A 214 21.48 -12.22 -12.57
N ASP A 215 21.47 -12.12 -13.90
CA ASP A 215 22.51 -12.68 -14.74
C ASP A 215 23.82 -11.86 -14.67
N PRO A 216 24.99 -12.52 -14.81
CA PRO A 216 26.29 -11.86 -14.78
C PRO A 216 26.49 -11.03 -16.05
N MET A 217 26.16 -9.75 -15.98
CA MET A 217 26.36 -8.78 -17.05
C MET A 217 26.71 -7.38 -16.52
N PRO A 218 27.38 -6.53 -17.33
CA PRO A 218 27.59 -5.13 -17.01
C PRO A 218 26.27 -4.39 -16.76
N ILE A 219 26.29 -3.40 -15.86
CA ILE A 219 25.09 -2.63 -15.51
C ILE A 219 24.50 -1.92 -16.74
N ASN A 220 25.33 -1.36 -17.63
CA ASN A 220 24.84 -0.69 -18.85
C ASN A 220 24.02 -1.64 -19.75
N HIS A 221 24.46 -2.90 -19.90
CA HIS A 221 23.69 -3.93 -20.61
C HIS A 221 22.38 -4.26 -19.89
N ARG A 222 22.42 -4.38 -18.56
CA ARG A 222 21.22 -4.64 -17.76
C ARG A 222 20.20 -3.50 -17.87
N ILE A 223 20.66 -2.26 -17.81
CA ILE A 223 19.82 -1.05 -17.98
C ILE A 223 19.23 -1.02 -19.39
N LEU A 224 20.04 -1.28 -20.43
CA LEU A 224 19.54 -1.36 -21.81
C LEU A 224 18.49 -2.46 -22.00
N ILE A 225 18.57 -3.57 -21.26
CA ILE A 225 17.59 -4.67 -21.34
C ILE A 225 16.34 -4.37 -20.51
N GLN A 226 16.49 -3.84 -19.29
CA GLN A 226 15.40 -3.71 -18.32
C GLN A 226 14.66 -2.38 -18.38
N MET A 227 15.34 -1.25 -18.65
CA MET A 227 14.76 0.08 -18.52
C MET A 227 13.56 0.26 -19.45
N PRO A 228 12.36 0.61 -18.95
CA PRO A 228 11.21 0.90 -19.80
C PRO A 228 11.43 2.15 -20.68
N LEU A 229 10.82 2.17 -21.86
CA LEU A 229 10.72 3.36 -22.72
C LEU A 229 9.26 3.61 -23.05
N ARG A 230 8.89 4.88 -23.20
CA ARG A 230 7.53 5.26 -23.64
C ARG A 230 7.27 4.73 -25.04
N GLN A 231 6.04 4.27 -25.27
CA GLN A 231 5.61 3.67 -26.55
C GLN A 231 4.86 4.65 -27.46
N ASP A 232 5.05 5.96 -27.26
CA ASP A 232 4.45 7.00 -28.10
C ASP A 232 5.28 7.27 -29.37
N GLU A 233 4.71 8.04 -30.31
CA GLU A 233 5.39 8.35 -31.58
C GLU A 233 6.69 9.16 -31.39
N GLU A 234 6.83 9.90 -30.28
CA GLU A 234 8.03 10.69 -29.99
C GLU A 234 9.25 9.79 -29.74
N HIS A 235 9.07 8.67 -29.04
CA HIS A 235 10.15 7.75 -28.67
C HIS A 235 10.31 6.57 -29.64
N ARG A 236 9.59 6.57 -30.76
CA ARG A 236 9.64 5.48 -31.76
C ARG A 236 11.05 5.18 -32.27
N ASN A 237 11.88 6.20 -32.44
CA ASN A 237 13.27 6.04 -32.87
C ASN A 237 14.13 5.33 -31.82
N GLU A 238 13.96 5.67 -30.54
CA GLU A 238 14.65 5.03 -29.42
C GLU A 238 14.29 3.56 -29.30
N VAL A 239 12.99 3.25 -29.40
CA VAL A 239 12.47 1.89 -29.38
C VAL A 239 13.06 1.07 -30.53
N ASN A 240 13.06 1.63 -31.75
CA ASN A 240 13.65 0.96 -32.91
C ASN A 240 15.16 0.72 -32.75
N GLN A 241 15.90 1.71 -32.24
CA GLN A 241 17.34 1.61 -32.00
C GLN A 241 17.65 0.54 -30.94
N ARG A 242 16.92 0.53 -29.83
CA ARG A 242 17.04 -0.49 -28.77
C ARG A 242 16.86 -1.90 -29.34
N ILE A 243 15.76 -2.13 -30.05
CA ILE A 243 15.44 -3.44 -30.60
C ILE A 243 16.52 -3.90 -31.59
N LEU A 244 17.04 -2.99 -32.43
CA LEU A 244 18.13 -3.28 -33.36
C LEU A 244 19.41 -3.72 -32.63
N LEU A 245 19.75 -3.09 -31.51
CA LEU A 245 20.95 -3.44 -30.74
C LEU A 245 20.78 -4.77 -29.96
N LEU A 246 19.57 -5.04 -29.49
CA LEU A 246 19.29 -6.27 -28.74
C LEU A 246 19.21 -7.50 -29.67
N TYR A 247 18.56 -7.38 -30.83
CA TYR A 247 18.21 -8.54 -31.69
C TYR A 247 18.78 -8.48 -33.12
N GLY A 248 19.38 -7.37 -33.53
CA GLY A 248 19.97 -7.19 -34.85
C GLY A 248 18.93 -7.03 -35.96
N MET A 249 19.40 -7.21 -37.20
CA MET A 249 18.58 -7.16 -38.42
C MET A 249 17.95 -8.52 -38.79
N SER A 250 17.93 -9.47 -37.85
CA SER A 250 17.47 -10.84 -38.07
C SER A 250 15.99 -11.02 -37.71
N ASP A 251 15.41 -12.17 -38.11
CA ASP A 251 14.05 -12.58 -37.73
C ASP A 251 13.86 -12.66 -36.20
N ALA A 252 14.93 -12.68 -35.41
CA ALA A 252 14.87 -12.69 -33.95
C ALA A 252 14.10 -11.48 -33.38
N ARG A 253 14.19 -10.31 -34.03
CA ARG A 253 13.42 -9.12 -33.67
C ARG A 253 11.92 -9.36 -33.78
N GLU A 254 11.49 -9.84 -34.94
CA GLU A 254 10.08 -10.07 -35.24
C GLU A 254 9.52 -11.19 -34.37
N ASN A 255 10.30 -12.25 -34.16
CA ASN A 255 9.96 -13.33 -33.24
C ASN A 255 9.75 -12.86 -31.80
N HIS A 256 10.62 -11.97 -31.28
CA HIS A 256 10.44 -11.40 -29.93
C HIS A 256 9.14 -10.60 -29.82
N ILE A 257 8.87 -9.72 -30.79
CA ILE A 257 7.62 -8.93 -30.84
C ILE A 257 6.39 -9.84 -30.94
N MET A 258 6.46 -10.90 -31.74
CA MET A 258 5.36 -11.87 -31.88
C MET A 258 5.08 -12.62 -30.58
N GLU A 259 6.10 -13.03 -29.83
CA GLU A 259 5.92 -13.68 -28.53
C GLU A 259 5.32 -12.70 -27.51
N MET A 260 5.79 -11.45 -27.41
CA MET A 260 5.16 -10.45 -26.55
C MET A 260 3.67 -10.23 -26.92
N LYS A 261 3.36 -10.11 -28.22
CA LYS A 261 1.97 -9.98 -28.69
C LYS A 261 1.13 -11.21 -28.39
N LYS A 262 1.72 -12.40 -28.36
CA LYS A 262 1.04 -13.64 -27.98
C LYS A 262 0.71 -13.66 -26.50
N ILE A 263 1.63 -13.21 -25.63
CA ILE A 263 1.40 -13.02 -24.19
C ILE A 263 0.26 -12.00 -23.99
N ALA A 264 0.37 -10.80 -24.58
CA ALA A 264 -0.64 -9.75 -24.46
C ALA A 264 -2.02 -10.20 -24.93
N ARG A 265 -2.11 -10.89 -26.08
CA ARG A 265 -3.38 -11.47 -26.58
C ARG A 265 -3.92 -12.57 -25.66
N GLY A 266 -3.05 -13.35 -25.01
CA GLY A 266 -3.43 -14.33 -24.00
C GLY A 266 -4.12 -13.67 -22.81
N ILE A 267 -3.51 -12.61 -22.28
CA ILE A 267 -4.02 -11.83 -21.15
C ILE A 267 -5.32 -11.09 -21.53
N CYS A 268 -5.37 -10.44 -22.70
CA CYS A 268 -6.57 -9.72 -23.16
C CYS A 268 -7.82 -10.62 -23.25
N LYS A 269 -7.64 -11.92 -23.51
CA LYS A 269 -8.78 -12.87 -23.53
C LYS A 269 -9.48 -12.99 -22.18
N ILE A 270 -8.82 -12.63 -21.08
CA ILE A 270 -9.42 -12.62 -19.74
C ILE A 270 -10.66 -11.71 -19.76
N TRP A 271 -10.50 -10.41 -20.02
CA TRP A 271 -11.66 -9.49 -20.05
C TRP A 271 -12.49 -9.57 -21.34
N GLN A 272 -11.93 -10.04 -22.45
CA GLN A 272 -12.70 -10.16 -23.70
C GLN A 272 -13.64 -11.39 -23.73
N LYS A 273 -13.27 -12.50 -23.06
CA LYS A 273 -13.98 -13.80 -23.20
C LYS A 273 -14.31 -14.50 -21.90
N LYS A 274 -13.57 -14.25 -20.82
CA LYS A 274 -13.65 -15.02 -19.58
C LYS A 274 -14.35 -14.30 -18.44
N ILE A 275 -14.09 -13.00 -18.29
CA ILE A 275 -14.62 -12.12 -17.24
C ILE A 275 -15.17 -10.84 -17.91
N TYR A 276 -16.48 -10.76 -18.11
CA TYR A 276 -17.14 -9.57 -18.69
C TYR A 276 -18.58 -9.43 -18.22
N VAL A 277 -19.11 -8.23 -18.34
CA VAL A 277 -20.54 -7.93 -18.19
C VAL A 277 -21.17 -7.81 -19.57
N GLN A 278 -22.30 -8.49 -19.78
CA GLN A 278 -23.11 -8.41 -20.98
C GLN A 278 -24.43 -7.71 -20.65
N PHE A 279 -24.77 -6.68 -21.41
CA PHE A 279 -26.04 -5.97 -21.27
C PHE A 279 -27.07 -6.49 -22.27
N GLU A 280 -28.33 -6.46 -21.86
CA GLU A 280 -29.53 -6.69 -22.64
C GLU A 280 -30.58 -5.65 -22.25
N CYS A 281 -31.47 -5.27 -23.17
CA CYS A 281 -32.51 -4.29 -22.88
C CYS A 281 -33.50 -4.82 -21.82
N ASP A 282 -33.90 -3.94 -20.90
CA ASP A 282 -34.91 -4.19 -19.87
C ASP A 282 -34.61 -5.39 -18.94
N LYS A 283 -33.33 -5.79 -18.83
CA LYS A 283 -32.89 -6.93 -18.01
C LYS A 283 -31.71 -6.57 -17.12
N ALA A 284 -31.53 -7.36 -16.07
CA ALA A 284 -30.33 -7.30 -15.26
C ALA A 284 -29.10 -7.72 -16.10
N PRO A 285 -27.95 -7.04 -15.92
CA PRO A 285 -26.75 -7.38 -16.67
C PRO A 285 -26.26 -8.79 -16.33
N PHE A 286 -25.86 -9.53 -17.36
CA PHE A 286 -25.32 -10.87 -17.21
C PHE A 286 -23.81 -10.80 -16.95
N TRP A 287 -23.39 -11.29 -15.78
CA TRP A 287 -21.99 -11.41 -15.44
C TRP A 287 -21.46 -12.80 -15.76
N LYS A 288 -20.40 -12.84 -16.57
CA LYS A 288 -19.69 -14.08 -16.88
C LYS A 288 -18.35 -14.10 -16.16
N GLN A 289 -18.12 -15.12 -15.32
CA GLN A 289 -16.79 -15.52 -14.85
C GLN A 289 -16.60 -17.01 -15.11
N SER A 290 -15.57 -17.35 -15.89
CA SER A 290 -15.27 -18.73 -16.32
C SER A 290 -13.80 -19.11 -16.15
N ILE A 291 -13.07 -18.34 -15.35
CA ILE A 291 -11.65 -18.50 -15.06
C ILE A 291 -11.46 -18.53 -13.54
N SER A 292 -10.57 -19.39 -13.06
CA SER A 292 -10.18 -19.52 -11.65
C SER A 292 -8.94 -18.68 -11.36
N ALA A 293 -8.67 -18.44 -10.08
CA ALA A 293 -7.46 -17.74 -9.62
C ALA A 293 -6.17 -18.36 -10.15
N GLU A 294 -6.06 -19.69 -10.08
CA GLU A 294 -4.92 -20.47 -10.61
C GLU A 294 -4.70 -20.18 -12.10
N ARG A 295 -5.77 -20.22 -12.90
CA ARG A 295 -5.68 -19.96 -14.34
C ARG A 295 -5.32 -18.52 -14.67
N VAL A 296 -5.76 -17.55 -13.85
CA VAL A 296 -5.31 -16.15 -13.98
C VAL A 296 -3.80 -16.08 -13.72
N SER A 297 -3.33 -16.69 -12.62
CA SER A 297 -1.90 -16.75 -12.30
C SER A 297 -1.07 -17.42 -13.40
N ASP A 298 -1.55 -18.54 -13.95
CA ASP A 298 -0.90 -19.25 -15.07
C ASP A 298 -0.84 -18.41 -16.34
N THR A 299 -1.90 -17.65 -16.62
CA THR A 299 -1.94 -16.74 -17.79
C THR A 299 -0.96 -15.58 -17.63
N LEU A 300 -0.74 -15.11 -16.39
CA LEU A 300 0.20 -14.04 -16.08
C LEU A 300 1.65 -14.51 -15.93
N LYS A 301 1.90 -15.80 -15.64
CA LYS A 301 3.26 -16.33 -15.43
C LYS A 301 4.24 -15.99 -16.56
N PRO A 302 3.91 -16.12 -17.86
CA PRO A 302 4.81 -15.68 -18.93
C PRO A 302 5.12 -14.18 -18.88
N PHE A 303 4.15 -13.34 -18.50
CA PHE A 303 4.33 -11.90 -18.32
C PHE A 303 5.25 -11.57 -17.14
N ARG A 304 5.09 -12.24 -15.99
CA ARG A 304 5.93 -12.01 -14.79
C ARG A 304 7.40 -12.27 -15.06
N SER A 305 7.70 -13.22 -15.95
CA SER A 305 9.08 -13.53 -16.35
C SER A 305 9.72 -12.51 -17.30
N GLN A 306 8.94 -11.63 -17.93
CA GLN A 306 9.50 -10.68 -18.90
C GLN A 306 10.38 -9.61 -18.23
N THR A 307 11.21 -8.94 -19.03
CA THR A 307 11.95 -7.75 -18.60
C THR A 307 10.99 -6.63 -18.21
N TYR A 308 11.41 -5.68 -17.36
CA TYR A 308 10.56 -4.54 -17.00
C TYR A 308 10.10 -3.73 -18.23
N TYR A 309 10.95 -3.61 -19.25
CA TYR A 309 10.62 -3.02 -20.53
C TYR A 309 9.50 -3.79 -21.24
N ASP A 310 9.67 -5.09 -21.47
CA ASP A 310 8.69 -5.91 -22.18
C ASP A 310 7.35 -5.95 -21.42
N GLN A 311 7.39 -5.97 -20.08
CA GLN A 311 6.18 -5.85 -19.26
C GLN A 311 5.45 -4.54 -19.50
N THR A 312 6.17 -3.41 -19.57
CA THR A 312 5.58 -2.10 -19.86
C THR A 312 4.89 -2.09 -21.22
N VAL A 313 5.54 -2.61 -22.26
CA VAL A 313 4.95 -2.72 -23.61
C VAL A 313 3.70 -3.60 -23.63
N ILE A 314 3.74 -4.75 -22.94
CA ILE A 314 2.58 -5.65 -22.83
C ILE A 314 1.44 -4.96 -22.07
N CYS A 315 1.72 -4.21 -21.00
CA CYS A 315 0.72 -3.44 -20.26
C CYS A 315 0.03 -2.42 -21.16
N ASP A 316 0.78 -1.68 -21.98
CA ASP A 316 0.22 -0.67 -22.89
C ASP A 316 -0.76 -1.30 -23.90
N TRP A 317 -0.38 -2.43 -24.53
CA TRP A 317 -1.29 -3.17 -25.43
C TRP A 317 -2.52 -3.72 -24.72
N CYS A 318 -2.35 -4.18 -23.48
CA CYS A 318 -3.46 -4.63 -22.65
C CYS A 318 -4.40 -3.47 -22.27
N ALA A 319 -3.86 -2.30 -21.93
CA ALA A 319 -4.61 -1.09 -21.61
C ALA A 319 -5.36 -0.53 -22.82
N GLU A 320 -4.75 -0.57 -24.01
CA GLU A 320 -5.40 -0.21 -25.27
C GLU A 320 -6.58 -1.16 -25.55
N SER A 321 -6.38 -2.47 -25.41
CA SER A 321 -7.42 -3.49 -25.57
C SER A 321 -8.59 -3.29 -24.58
N PHE A 322 -8.29 -3.00 -23.31
CA PHE A 322 -9.28 -2.75 -22.29
C PHE A 322 -10.08 -1.47 -22.57
N SER A 323 -9.38 -0.37 -22.88
CA SER A 323 -9.98 0.93 -23.21
C SER A 323 -10.84 0.86 -24.47
N LYS A 324 -10.39 0.12 -25.49
CA LYS A 324 -11.15 -0.12 -26.72
C LYS A 324 -12.48 -0.82 -26.45
N MET A 325 -12.51 -1.80 -25.55
CA MET A 325 -13.75 -2.49 -25.19
C MET A 325 -14.78 -1.54 -24.55
N ILE A 326 -14.34 -0.61 -23.70
CA ILE A 326 -15.20 0.44 -23.12
C ILE A 326 -15.68 1.40 -24.21
N HIS A 327 -14.77 1.82 -25.09
CA HIS A 327 -15.10 2.72 -26.19
C HIS A 327 -16.11 2.10 -27.15
N ASP A 328 -15.95 0.84 -27.53
CA ASP A 328 -16.90 0.10 -28.37
C ASP A 328 -18.28 -0.02 -27.72
N PHE A 329 -18.35 -0.15 -26.39
CA PHE A 329 -19.60 -0.10 -25.66
C PHE A 329 -20.24 1.29 -25.67
N VAL A 330 -19.46 2.34 -25.42
CA VAL A 330 -19.93 3.74 -25.45
C VAL A 330 -20.47 4.12 -26.84
N GLN A 331 -19.86 3.60 -27.91
CA GLN A 331 -20.29 3.81 -29.29
C GLN A 331 -21.48 2.92 -29.72
N GLY A 332 -21.87 1.93 -28.90
CA GLY A 332 -22.92 0.98 -29.25
C GLY A 332 -22.48 -0.13 -30.23
N ASN A 333 -21.18 -0.27 -30.50
CA ASN A 333 -20.63 -1.35 -31.33
C ASN A 333 -20.62 -2.72 -30.62
N SER A 334 -20.71 -2.71 -29.29
CA SER A 334 -20.71 -3.90 -28.44
C SER A 334 -21.62 -3.67 -27.23
N LEU A 335 -22.30 -4.73 -26.78
CA LEU A 335 -23.05 -4.73 -25.52
C LEU A 335 -22.25 -5.37 -24.36
N LYS A 336 -20.95 -5.60 -24.57
CA LYS A 336 -20.03 -6.15 -23.57
C LYS A 336 -19.18 -5.05 -22.96
N MET A 337 -19.08 -5.08 -21.64
CA MET A 337 -18.19 -4.25 -20.84
C MET A 337 -17.17 -5.10 -20.09
N PRO A 338 -15.93 -4.63 -19.93
CA PRO A 338 -14.99 -5.26 -19.01
C PRO A 338 -15.44 -5.04 -17.55
N THR A 339 -14.99 -5.91 -16.65
CA THR A 339 -15.32 -5.84 -15.20
C THR A 339 -14.25 -5.12 -14.39
N SER A 340 -14.56 -4.80 -13.13
CA SER A 340 -13.58 -4.30 -12.15
C SER A 340 -12.44 -5.27 -11.89
N GLU A 341 -12.67 -6.59 -11.87
CA GLU A 341 -11.61 -7.58 -11.70
C GLU A 341 -10.63 -7.58 -12.88
N GLY A 342 -11.15 -7.38 -14.10
CA GLY A 342 -10.30 -7.22 -15.28
C GLY A 342 -9.42 -5.97 -15.20
N LEU A 343 -9.97 -4.87 -14.66
CA LEU A 343 -9.22 -3.63 -14.42
C LEU A 343 -8.18 -3.81 -13.31
N ASP A 344 -8.54 -4.52 -12.24
CA ASP A 344 -7.66 -4.80 -11.10
C ASP A 344 -6.44 -5.62 -11.52
N ILE A 345 -6.63 -6.67 -12.34
CA ILE A 345 -5.52 -7.41 -12.97
C ILE A 345 -4.58 -6.47 -13.72
N LEU A 346 -5.14 -5.56 -14.52
CA LEU A 346 -4.36 -4.65 -15.35
C LEU A 346 -3.59 -3.62 -14.52
N CYS A 347 -4.20 -3.03 -13.49
CA CYS A 347 -3.52 -2.14 -12.56
C CYS A 347 -2.40 -2.88 -11.81
N GLY A 348 -2.64 -4.12 -11.37
CA GLY A 348 -1.61 -4.98 -10.78
C GLY A 348 -0.45 -5.24 -11.75
N MET A 349 -0.72 -5.47 -13.03
CA MET A 349 0.34 -5.61 -14.05
C MET A 349 1.21 -4.35 -14.18
N PHE A 350 0.63 -3.15 -14.12
CA PHE A 350 1.40 -1.89 -14.11
C PHE A 350 2.27 -1.74 -12.87
N GLU A 351 1.78 -2.12 -11.68
CA GLU A 351 2.60 -2.15 -10.46
C GLU A 351 3.77 -3.14 -10.60
N MET A 352 3.54 -4.34 -11.13
CA MET A 352 4.59 -5.33 -11.37
C MET A 352 5.67 -4.80 -12.31
N ALA A 353 5.26 -4.10 -13.38
CA ALA A 353 6.14 -3.45 -14.34
C ALA A 353 6.88 -2.22 -13.79
N GLN A 354 6.63 -1.82 -12.53
CA GLN A 354 7.13 -0.58 -11.92
C GLN A 354 6.74 0.69 -12.71
N ASN A 355 5.61 0.63 -13.42
CA ASN A 355 5.04 1.72 -14.20
C ASN A 355 3.78 2.28 -13.51
N ILE A 356 3.96 2.84 -12.32
CA ILE A 356 2.87 3.42 -11.50
C ILE A 356 2.21 4.61 -12.23
N PHE A 357 2.97 5.43 -12.96
CA PHE A 357 2.42 6.56 -13.72
C PHE A 357 1.46 6.10 -14.82
N GLY A 358 1.72 4.94 -15.45
CA GLY A 358 0.82 4.33 -16.43
C GLY A 358 -0.59 4.07 -15.90
N ILE A 359 -0.73 3.74 -14.61
CA ILE A 359 -2.04 3.60 -13.94
C ILE A 359 -2.79 4.94 -13.95
N PHE A 360 -2.09 6.06 -13.75
CA PHE A 360 -2.71 7.39 -13.75
C PHE A 360 -3.10 7.85 -15.16
N GLU A 361 -2.28 7.59 -16.17
CA GLU A 361 -2.62 7.86 -17.57
C GLU A 361 -3.85 7.05 -18.01
N MET A 362 -3.89 5.76 -17.64
CA MET A 362 -5.04 4.90 -17.88
C MET A 362 -6.29 5.40 -17.13
N CYS A 363 -6.15 5.79 -15.86
CA CYS A 363 -7.23 6.36 -15.06
C CYS A 363 -7.82 7.61 -15.73
N ALA A 364 -6.98 8.54 -16.18
CA ALA A 364 -7.44 9.74 -16.86
C ALA A 364 -8.22 9.39 -18.15
N THR A 365 -7.73 8.43 -18.92
CA THR A 365 -8.34 7.98 -20.18
C THR A 365 -9.69 7.31 -19.95
N ILE A 366 -9.74 6.29 -19.08
CA ILE A 366 -10.95 5.51 -18.82
C ILE A 366 -11.99 6.33 -18.07
N THR A 367 -11.59 7.09 -17.04
CA THR A 367 -12.51 7.91 -16.23
C THR A 367 -13.24 8.96 -17.08
N ALA A 368 -12.61 9.47 -18.14
CA ALA A 368 -13.25 10.38 -19.09
C ALA A 368 -14.41 9.73 -19.87
N LEU A 369 -14.40 8.41 -20.06
CA LEU A 369 -15.43 7.65 -20.76
C LEU A 369 -16.59 7.22 -19.83
N LEU A 370 -16.35 7.09 -18.53
CA LEU A 370 -17.33 6.55 -17.56
C LEU A 370 -18.68 7.30 -17.53
N PRO A 371 -18.76 8.65 -17.60
CA PRO A 371 -20.05 9.33 -17.67
C PRO A 371 -20.87 8.97 -18.92
N TYR A 372 -20.23 8.56 -20.01
CA TYR A 372 -20.91 8.11 -21.23
C TYR A 372 -21.35 6.65 -21.14
N VAL A 373 -20.58 5.80 -20.46
CA VAL A 373 -21.00 4.43 -20.11
C VAL A 373 -22.34 4.46 -19.37
N GLU A 374 -22.48 5.33 -18.37
CA GLU A 374 -23.73 5.47 -17.63
C GLU A 374 -24.91 5.96 -18.47
N LYS A 375 -24.66 6.77 -19.50
CA LYS A 375 -25.71 7.18 -20.45
C LYS A 375 -26.20 5.99 -21.26
N VAL A 376 -25.28 5.14 -21.74
CA VAL A 376 -25.62 3.93 -22.50
C VAL A 376 -26.38 2.94 -21.62
N VAL A 377 -25.89 2.65 -20.40
CA VAL A 377 -26.56 1.74 -19.45
C VAL A 377 -28.00 2.19 -19.17
N ARG A 378 -28.23 3.50 -18.96
CA ARG A 378 -29.57 4.05 -18.79
C ARG A 378 -30.44 3.95 -20.04
N SER A 379 -29.86 4.15 -21.23
CA SER A 379 -30.60 4.01 -22.49
C SER A 379 -31.07 2.58 -22.76
N LEU A 380 -30.36 1.58 -22.22
CA LEU A 380 -30.74 0.17 -22.29
C LEU A 380 -31.79 -0.23 -21.24
N ALA A 381 -32.17 0.69 -20.34
CA ALA A 381 -33.06 0.42 -19.22
C ALA A 381 -32.64 -0.83 -18.41
N ALA A 382 -31.33 -1.05 -18.26
CA ALA A 382 -30.80 -2.20 -17.56
C ALA A 382 -31.20 -2.18 -16.08
N ASP A 383 -31.62 -3.33 -15.54
CA ASP A 383 -32.00 -3.48 -14.13
C ASP A 383 -30.76 -3.59 -13.25
N VAL A 384 -30.14 -2.44 -12.97
CA VAL A 384 -28.95 -2.27 -12.13
C VAL A 384 -29.03 -0.90 -11.44
N ILE A 385 -28.43 -0.77 -10.25
CA ILE A 385 -28.34 0.55 -9.62
C ILE A 385 -27.58 1.51 -10.56
N PRO A 386 -28.16 2.70 -10.86
CA PRO A 386 -27.46 3.74 -11.60
C PRO A 386 -26.10 4.08 -10.99
N GLY A 387 -25.05 4.11 -11.82
CA GLY A 387 -23.72 4.49 -11.35
C GLY A 387 -22.90 3.34 -10.76
N SER A 388 -23.44 2.12 -10.67
CA SER A 388 -22.68 0.98 -10.16
C SER A 388 -21.53 0.57 -11.08
N ILE A 389 -21.72 0.60 -12.40
CA ILE A 389 -20.69 0.17 -13.36
C ILE A 389 -19.53 1.16 -13.39
N SER A 390 -19.83 2.45 -13.56
CA SER A 390 -18.81 3.51 -13.49
C SER A 390 -18.16 3.61 -12.11
N GLY A 391 -18.95 3.46 -11.04
CA GLY A 391 -18.46 3.45 -9.66
C GLY A 391 -17.46 2.34 -9.40
N GLN A 392 -17.74 1.10 -9.84
CA GLN A 392 -16.82 -0.03 -9.67
C GLN A 392 -15.46 0.20 -10.35
N LEU A 393 -15.44 0.69 -11.59
CA LEU A 393 -14.18 0.99 -12.30
C LEU A 393 -13.44 2.17 -11.65
N GLY A 394 -14.16 3.22 -11.25
CA GLY A 394 -13.57 4.36 -10.54
C GLY A 394 -12.99 3.96 -9.18
N TYR A 395 -13.63 3.02 -8.48
CA TYR A 395 -13.17 2.51 -7.20
C TYR A 395 -11.82 1.78 -7.32
N VAL A 396 -11.64 0.94 -8.34
CA VAL A 396 -10.35 0.27 -8.56
C VAL A 396 -9.24 1.30 -8.72
N PHE A 397 -9.45 2.36 -9.51
CA PHE A 397 -8.42 3.39 -9.66
C PHE A 397 -8.07 4.09 -8.34
N ILE A 398 -9.06 4.53 -7.56
CA ILE A 398 -8.76 5.22 -6.30
C ILE A 398 -8.06 4.31 -5.28
N ALA A 399 -8.24 2.99 -5.35
CA ALA A 399 -7.53 2.04 -4.49
C ALA A 399 -6.01 2.07 -4.75
N TYR A 400 -5.60 1.90 -6.01
CA TYR A 400 -4.18 2.00 -6.41
C TYR A 400 -3.61 3.40 -6.18
N MET A 401 -4.42 4.45 -6.40
CA MET A 401 -3.99 5.82 -6.14
C MET A 401 -3.82 6.12 -4.65
N SER A 402 -4.61 5.47 -3.78
CA SER A 402 -4.48 5.60 -2.32
C SER A 402 -3.25 4.86 -1.79
N ARG A 403 -2.93 3.70 -2.35
CA ARG A 403 -1.66 3.01 -2.11
C ARG A 403 -0.46 3.85 -2.51
N HIS A 404 -0.53 4.51 -3.66
CA HIS A 404 0.51 5.41 -4.18
C HIS A 404 0.23 6.90 -3.90
N TRP A 405 -0.37 7.23 -2.76
CA TRP A 405 -0.93 8.56 -2.45
C TRP A 405 0.02 9.73 -2.73
N PHE A 406 1.23 9.69 -2.18
CA PHE A 406 2.21 10.76 -2.37
C PHE A 406 2.68 10.87 -3.82
N TYR A 407 2.88 9.74 -4.51
CA TYR A 407 3.21 9.75 -5.92
C TYR A 407 2.08 10.40 -6.70
N PHE A 408 0.84 9.94 -6.50
CA PHE A 408 -0.34 10.47 -7.17
C PHE A 408 -0.40 11.99 -7.06
N LEU A 409 -0.36 12.55 -5.84
CA LEU A 409 -0.43 14.01 -5.64
C LEU A 409 0.67 14.78 -6.39
N HIS A 410 1.86 14.17 -6.53
CA HIS A 410 2.99 14.76 -7.24
C HIS A 410 3.05 14.42 -8.74
N SER A 411 2.16 13.60 -9.28
CA SER A 411 2.21 13.16 -10.70
C SER A 411 1.99 14.28 -11.73
N GLY A 412 1.40 15.41 -11.33
CA GLY A 412 1.02 16.52 -12.21
C GLY A 412 -0.35 16.34 -12.90
N ILE A 413 -0.76 15.09 -13.15
CA ILE A 413 -2.10 14.76 -13.67
C ILE A 413 -3.17 14.64 -12.57
N ALA A 414 -2.76 14.65 -11.29
CA ALA A 414 -3.67 14.53 -10.15
C ALA A 414 -4.88 15.47 -10.15
N PRO A 415 -4.70 16.79 -10.36
CA PRO A 415 -5.84 17.72 -10.46
C PRO A 415 -6.87 17.31 -11.53
N THR A 416 -6.37 16.83 -12.69
CA THR A 416 -7.21 16.38 -13.80
C THR A 416 -8.00 15.15 -13.41
N ILE A 417 -7.35 14.14 -12.82
CA ILE A 417 -8.03 12.92 -12.39
C ILE A 417 -9.05 13.21 -11.29
N THR A 418 -8.71 14.04 -10.29
CA THR A 418 -9.67 14.45 -9.25
C THR A 418 -10.92 15.10 -9.85
N ASN A 419 -10.78 15.93 -10.89
CA ASN A 419 -11.92 16.52 -11.60
C ASN A 419 -12.71 15.50 -12.43
N LEU A 420 -12.04 14.53 -13.07
CA LEU A 420 -12.70 13.47 -13.82
C LEU A 420 -13.51 12.55 -12.90
N LEU A 421 -12.94 12.14 -11.76
CA LEU A 421 -13.63 11.38 -10.73
C LEU A 421 -14.83 12.16 -10.18
N TYR A 422 -14.69 13.47 -9.94
CA TYR A 422 -15.81 14.32 -9.55
C TYR A 422 -16.97 14.25 -10.56
N ARG A 423 -16.69 14.26 -11.87
CA ARG A 423 -17.73 14.17 -12.91
C ARG A 423 -18.48 12.83 -12.89
N VAL A 424 -17.83 11.74 -12.46
CA VAL A 424 -18.47 10.42 -12.33
C VAL A 424 -19.49 10.43 -11.18
N ILE A 425 -19.12 11.00 -10.04
CA ILE A 425 -19.96 11.02 -8.82
C ILE A 425 -20.91 12.22 -8.75
N GLU A 426 -20.76 13.22 -9.63
CA GLU A 426 -21.56 14.44 -9.59
C GLU A 426 -23.08 14.18 -9.55
N PRO A 427 -23.65 13.26 -10.36
CA PRO A 427 -25.06 12.92 -10.27
C PRO A 427 -25.44 12.33 -8.90
N MET A 428 -24.61 11.46 -8.33
CA MET A 428 -24.86 10.81 -7.03
C MET A 428 -24.89 11.81 -5.87
N ILE A 429 -24.14 12.90 -5.98
CA ILE A 429 -24.04 13.91 -4.93
C ILE A 429 -25.12 14.99 -5.09
N ARG A 430 -25.46 15.37 -6.33
CA ARG A 430 -26.27 16.57 -6.60
C ARG A 430 -27.72 16.27 -6.98
N ALA A 431 -28.02 15.11 -7.56
CA ALA A 431 -29.35 14.80 -8.05
C ALA A 431 -30.16 14.09 -6.97
N TYR A 432 -31.33 14.63 -6.64
CA TYR A 432 -32.21 14.11 -5.58
C TYR A 432 -32.67 12.66 -5.84
N ASP A 433 -32.97 12.32 -7.09
CA ASP A 433 -33.47 10.99 -7.48
C ASP A 433 -32.37 10.00 -7.88
N TYR A 434 -31.09 10.38 -7.78
CA TYR A 434 -29.98 9.51 -8.16
C TYR A 434 -29.37 8.83 -6.92
N PRO A 435 -29.33 7.48 -6.85
CA PRO A 435 -28.84 6.81 -5.66
C PRO A 435 -27.32 6.97 -5.52
N MET A 436 -26.85 7.40 -4.35
CA MET A 436 -25.49 7.17 -3.88
C MET A 436 -25.16 5.68 -3.77
N THR A 437 -24.11 5.24 -4.44
CA THR A 437 -23.55 3.88 -4.30
C THR A 437 -22.44 3.87 -3.25
N SER A 438 -22.10 2.70 -2.69
CA SER A 438 -20.91 2.56 -1.82
C SER A 438 -19.65 3.03 -2.55
N TRP A 439 -19.45 2.55 -3.78
CA TRP A 439 -18.35 2.98 -4.66
C TRP A 439 -18.32 4.50 -4.85
N GLY A 440 -19.47 5.10 -5.16
CA GLY A 440 -19.62 6.54 -5.34
C GLY A 440 -19.28 7.32 -4.07
N ARG A 441 -19.68 6.79 -2.90
CA ARG A 441 -19.38 7.39 -1.59
C ARG A 441 -17.87 7.35 -1.29
N THR A 442 -17.20 6.23 -1.57
CA THR A 442 -15.74 6.11 -1.43
C THR A 442 -14.98 7.03 -2.40
N ILE A 443 -15.39 7.08 -3.68
CA ILE A 443 -14.82 8.03 -4.66
C ILE A 443 -15.05 9.47 -4.21
N ALA A 444 -16.22 9.80 -3.65
CA ALA A 444 -16.50 11.13 -3.14
C ALA A 444 -15.59 11.52 -1.98
N ALA A 445 -15.34 10.59 -1.05
CA ALA A 445 -14.38 10.80 0.03
C ALA A 445 -12.96 11.01 -0.53
N PHE A 446 -12.49 10.16 -1.46
CA PHE A 446 -11.18 10.34 -2.11
C PHE A 446 -11.05 11.69 -2.82
N VAL A 447 -12.08 12.10 -3.58
CA VAL A 447 -12.11 13.39 -4.29
C VAL A 447 -12.07 14.55 -3.28
N TYR A 448 -12.79 14.44 -2.16
CA TYR A 448 -12.76 15.45 -1.10
C TYR A 448 -11.36 15.62 -0.49
N HIS A 449 -10.73 14.51 -0.06
CA HIS A 449 -9.40 14.55 0.56
C HIS A 449 -8.31 14.98 -0.44
N SER A 450 -8.30 14.41 -1.65
CA SER A 450 -7.33 14.78 -2.70
C SER A 450 -7.45 16.25 -3.06
N LYS A 451 -8.68 16.77 -3.22
CA LYS A 451 -8.91 18.20 -3.47
C LYS A 451 -8.41 19.08 -2.32
N LYS A 452 -8.72 18.73 -1.07
CA LYS A 452 -8.27 19.48 0.11
C LYS A 452 -6.73 19.52 0.14
N GLN A 453 -6.10 18.38 -0.12
CA GLN A 453 -4.65 18.25 -0.09
C GLN A 453 -3.97 18.99 -1.25
N LEU A 454 -4.44 18.82 -2.48
CA LEU A 454 -3.92 19.54 -3.66
C LEU A 454 -3.98 21.06 -3.49
N LYS A 455 -5.04 21.58 -2.86
CA LYS A 455 -5.15 23.01 -2.51
C LYS A 455 -4.16 23.41 -1.42
N LYS A 456 -4.06 22.63 -0.33
CA LYS A 456 -3.15 22.89 0.79
C LYS A 456 -1.70 22.93 0.32
N SER A 457 -1.30 21.97 -0.53
CA SER A 457 0.07 21.85 -1.06
C SER A 457 0.37 22.74 -2.27
N LYS A 458 -0.63 23.51 -2.77
CA LYS A 458 -0.52 24.29 -4.02
C LYS A 458 -0.07 23.47 -5.25
N LEU A 459 -0.44 22.19 -5.30
CA LEU A 459 -0.10 21.27 -6.40
C LEU A 459 -1.11 21.32 -7.56
N SER A 460 -2.08 22.25 -7.53
CA SER A 460 -3.10 22.39 -8.56
C SER A 460 -2.90 23.68 -9.34
N ASN A 461 -2.66 23.54 -10.65
CA ASN A 461 -2.67 24.63 -11.63
C ASN A 461 -4.04 24.86 -12.29
N ILE A 462 -5.00 23.95 -12.07
CA ILE A 462 -6.37 24.04 -12.60
C ILE A 462 -7.41 24.23 -11.50
N LYS A 463 -8.61 24.67 -11.88
CA LYS A 463 -9.75 24.81 -10.96
C LYS A 463 -10.32 23.43 -10.60
N LEU A 464 -10.40 23.14 -9.30
CA LEU A 464 -10.96 21.87 -8.78
C LEU A 464 -12.48 21.97 -8.54
N TYR A 465 -13.24 21.05 -9.14
CA TYR A 465 -14.71 21.02 -9.14
C TYR A 465 -15.33 20.53 -7.81
N GLY A 466 -16.62 20.83 -7.60
CA GLY A 466 -17.41 20.48 -6.40
C GLY A 466 -17.30 21.44 -5.22
N ALA A 467 -18.39 22.05 -4.75
CA ALA A 467 -18.37 22.85 -3.52
C ALA A 467 -18.19 21.94 -2.29
N ARG A 468 -17.64 22.46 -1.17
CA ARG A 468 -17.49 21.67 0.06
C ARG A 468 -18.85 21.18 0.57
N GLU A 469 -19.88 22.01 0.43
CA GLU A 469 -21.26 21.72 0.82
C GLU A 469 -21.84 20.50 0.09
N ASN A 470 -21.43 20.28 -1.17
CA ASN A 470 -21.89 19.13 -1.94
C ASN A 470 -21.48 17.81 -1.25
N PHE A 471 -20.33 17.76 -0.57
CA PHE A 471 -19.86 16.54 0.08
C PHE A 471 -20.48 16.29 1.46
N ARG A 472 -21.34 17.19 1.96
CA ARG A 472 -21.93 17.04 3.31
C ARG A 472 -22.69 15.73 3.45
N SER A 473 -23.47 15.34 2.45
CA SER A 473 -24.23 14.08 2.44
C SER A 473 -23.36 12.82 2.49
N VAL A 474 -22.14 12.88 1.95
CA VAL A 474 -21.18 11.77 1.93
C VAL A 474 -20.75 11.41 3.35
N PHE A 475 -20.55 12.43 4.18
CA PHE A 475 -20.05 12.30 5.55
C PHE A 475 -21.13 12.48 6.62
N ASN A 476 -22.41 12.49 6.24
CA ASN A 476 -23.49 12.52 7.22
C ASN A 476 -23.42 11.22 8.06
N HIS A 477 -23.32 11.39 9.38
CA HIS A 477 -23.50 10.33 10.36
C HIS A 477 -24.91 10.43 10.93
N GLY A 478 -25.53 9.29 11.23
CA GLY A 478 -26.73 9.27 12.04
C GLY A 478 -26.39 9.50 13.50
N SER A 479 -27.34 9.17 14.39
CA SER A 479 -27.04 8.90 15.79
C SER A 479 -27.58 7.50 16.07
N CYS A 480 -26.73 6.57 16.54
CA CYS A 480 -27.21 5.26 16.99
C CYS A 480 -28.04 5.45 18.26
N SER A 481 -29.32 5.10 18.18
CA SER A 481 -30.19 4.92 19.36
C SER A 481 -30.31 3.45 19.76
N CYS A 482 -29.43 2.60 19.24
CA CYS A 482 -29.50 1.15 19.30
C CYS A 482 -29.14 0.61 20.70
N ASN A 483 -30.13 0.37 21.55
CA ASN A 483 -29.93 -0.13 22.92
C ASN A 483 -29.96 -1.68 23.04
N GLY A 484 -30.15 -2.39 21.92
CA GLY A 484 -30.15 -3.87 21.89
C GLY A 484 -31.34 -4.60 22.42
N ARG A 485 -32.36 -3.85 22.83
CA ARG A 485 -33.65 -4.40 23.23
C ARG A 485 -34.61 -4.49 22.03
N GLU A 486 -34.09 -4.31 20.83
CA GLU A 486 -34.87 -4.31 19.60
C GLU A 486 -35.34 -5.73 19.26
N LYS A 487 -36.54 -5.81 18.67
CA LYS A 487 -37.10 -7.10 18.26
C LYS A 487 -36.30 -7.65 17.08
N TYR A 488 -35.55 -8.72 17.32
CA TYR A 488 -34.81 -9.44 16.28
C TYR A 488 -35.74 -10.25 15.37
N ASN A 489 -35.59 -10.09 14.05
CA ASN A 489 -36.25 -10.90 13.04
C ASN A 489 -35.22 -11.64 12.17
N SER A 490 -35.06 -12.95 12.41
CA SER A 490 -34.10 -13.80 11.68
C SER A 490 -34.44 -14.04 10.20
N LEU A 491 -35.65 -13.70 9.76
CA LEU A 491 -36.07 -13.84 8.35
C LEU A 491 -35.89 -12.54 7.54
N PHE A 492 -35.56 -11.43 8.19
CA PHE A 492 -35.41 -10.14 7.53
C PHE A 492 -34.23 -10.17 6.54
N PHE A 493 -34.48 -9.93 5.24
CA PHE A 493 -33.49 -9.97 4.14
C PHE A 493 -32.83 -11.34 3.88
N LYS A 494 -33.20 -12.40 4.61
CA LYS A 494 -32.64 -13.74 4.38
C LYS A 494 -32.87 -14.22 2.95
N ASP A 495 -34.04 -13.93 2.39
CA ASP A 495 -34.41 -14.22 0.99
C ASP A 495 -33.53 -13.52 -0.05
N VAL A 496 -32.91 -12.39 0.33
CA VAL A 496 -31.99 -11.64 -0.53
C VAL A 496 -30.57 -12.21 -0.42
N PHE A 497 -30.11 -12.52 0.79
CA PHE A 497 -28.77 -13.05 1.04
C PHE A 497 -28.54 -14.47 0.50
N GLU A 498 -29.62 -15.21 0.25
CA GLU A 498 -29.59 -16.53 -0.43
C GLU A 498 -29.43 -16.42 -1.96
N LYS A 499 -29.69 -15.24 -2.56
CA LYS A 499 -29.52 -14.98 -4.00
C LYS A 499 -28.09 -14.54 -4.33
N LYS A 500 -27.76 -14.51 -5.64
CA LYS A 500 -26.53 -13.87 -6.14
C LYS A 500 -26.63 -12.35 -6.05
N LEU A 501 -25.69 -11.69 -5.38
CA LEU A 501 -25.77 -10.26 -5.04
C LEU A 501 -25.03 -9.32 -6.00
N ARG A 502 -24.19 -9.82 -6.92
CA ARG A 502 -23.34 -8.99 -7.79
C ARG A 502 -24.08 -7.95 -8.65
N PHE A 503 -25.25 -8.31 -9.17
CA PHE A 503 -26.12 -7.43 -9.96
C PHE A 503 -27.57 -7.63 -9.53
N PHE A 504 -27.91 -7.06 -8.37
CA PHE A 504 -29.26 -7.14 -7.83
C PHE A 504 -30.19 -6.11 -8.49
N SER A 505 -31.49 -6.44 -8.51
CA SER A 505 -32.52 -5.60 -9.10
C SER A 505 -32.63 -4.25 -8.39
N TYR A 506 -32.56 -3.16 -9.16
CA TYR A 506 -32.74 -1.82 -8.61
C TYR A 506 -34.17 -1.61 -8.10
N HIS A 507 -35.16 -2.25 -8.73
CA HIS A 507 -36.55 -2.21 -8.29
C HIS A 507 -36.76 -2.90 -6.94
N GLU A 508 -36.19 -4.10 -6.74
CA GLU A 508 -36.26 -4.79 -5.44
C GLU A 508 -35.55 -3.96 -4.35
N TYR A 509 -34.38 -3.40 -4.66
CA TYR A 509 -33.62 -2.53 -3.77
C TYR A 509 -34.41 -1.31 -3.32
N LYS A 510 -34.97 -0.54 -4.27
CA LYS A 510 -35.76 0.66 -3.97
C LYS A 510 -37.02 0.35 -3.16
N LYS A 511 -37.65 -0.80 -3.39
CA LYS A 511 -38.83 -1.25 -2.64
C LYS A 511 -38.50 -1.61 -1.19
N ARG A 512 -37.32 -2.17 -0.92
CA ARG A 512 -36.92 -2.64 0.42
C ARG A 512 -36.35 -1.51 1.29
N LEU A 513 -35.77 -0.47 0.68
CA LEU A 513 -35.09 0.62 1.38
C LEU A 513 -35.93 1.30 2.48
N PRO A 514 -37.22 1.65 2.28
CA PRO A 514 -38.02 2.30 3.32
C PRO A 514 -38.26 1.44 4.57
N SER A 515 -38.12 0.11 4.46
CA SER A 515 -38.31 -0.76 5.63
C SER A 515 -37.20 -0.60 6.68
N LEU A 516 -36.03 -0.09 6.26
CA LEU A 516 -34.86 0.15 7.10
C LEU A 516 -34.88 1.52 7.80
N ASP A 517 -35.93 2.33 7.64
CA ASP A 517 -36.14 3.53 8.48
C ASP A 517 -36.46 3.15 9.94
N GLN A 518 -36.94 1.93 10.16
CA GLN A 518 -37.29 1.41 11.48
C GLN A 518 -36.08 0.79 12.19
N LEU A 519 -35.83 1.21 13.44
CA LEU A 519 -34.68 0.80 14.25
C LEU A 519 -34.53 -0.74 14.38
N HIS A 520 -35.63 -1.46 14.65
CA HIS A 520 -35.60 -2.92 14.78
C HIS A 520 -35.27 -3.67 13.47
N ASN A 521 -35.61 -3.08 12.31
CA ASN A 521 -35.25 -3.62 11.01
C ASN A 521 -33.79 -3.35 10.68
N ARG A 522 -33.25 -2.17 11.04
CA ARG A 522 -31.80 -1.90 10.95
C ARG A 522 -31.00 -2.86 11.81
N TYR A 523 -31.44 -3.07 13.05
CA TYR A 523 -30.87 -4.05 13.96
C TYR A 523 -30.86 -5.47 13.35
N SER A 524 -32.00 -5.94 12.85
CA SER A 524 -32.12 -7.26 12.23
C SER A 524 -31.30 -7.38 10.94
N PHE A 525 -31.21 -6.32 10.14
CA PHE A 525 -30.40 -6.27 8.92
C PHE A 525 -28.92 -6.49 9.21
N VAL A 526 -28.38 -5.75 10.19
CA VAL A 526 -26.97 -5.82 10.57
C VAL A 526 -26.61 -7.23 11.08
N ILE A 527 -27.46 -7.83 11.93
CA ILE A 527 -27.26 -9.21 12.41
C ILE A 527 -27.34 -10.22 11.27
N ASN A 528 -28.39 -10.16 10.46
CA ASN A 528 -28.59 -11.15 9.38
C ASN A 528 -27.51 -11.04 8.31
N SER A 529 -26.96 -9.84 8.07
CA SER A 529 -25.81 -9.65 7.20
C SER A 529 -24.56 -10.31 7.76
N PHE A 530 -24.31 -10.19 9.07
CA PHE A 530 -23.21 -10.87 9.74
C PHE A 530 -23.34 -12.40 9.68
N VAL A 531 -24.55 -12.93 9.93
CA VAL A 531 -24.83 -14.36 9.80
C VAL A 531 -24.63 -14.84 8.37
N ALA A 532 -25.12 -14.09 7.37
CA ALA A 532 -24.90 -14.42 5.96
C ALA A 532 -23.42 -14.40 5.59
N ALA A 533 -22.64 -13.47 6.17
CA ALA A 533 -21.21 -13.41 5.98
C ALA A 533 -20.55 -14.67 6.55
N LYS A 534 -20.90 -15.09 7.78
CA LYS A 534 -20.44 -16.35 8.39
C LYS A 534 -20.65 -17.55 7.46
N ASP A 535 -21.85 -17.64 6.88
CA ASP A 535 -22.22 -18.73 5.97
C ASP A 535 -21.43 -18.72 4.64
N CYS A 536 -20.77 -17.61 4.29
CA CYS A 536 -19.88 -17.54 3.12
C CYS A 536 -18.53 -18.24 3.35
N LYS A 537 -18.18 -18.59 4.59
CA LYS A 537 -16.89 -19.22 4.94
C LYS A 537 -15.70 -18.45 4.32
N ARG A 538 -14.88 -19.11 3.49
CA ARG A 538 -13.71 -18.56 2.77
C ARG A 538 -13.96 -18.28 1.28
N ASP A 539 -15.23 -18.11 0.89
CA ASP A 539 -15.60 -17.64 -0.45
C ASP A 539 -15.55 -16.10 -0.48
N TYR A 540 -14.40 -15.56 -0.91
CA TYR A 540 -14.15 -14.12 -0.93
C TYR A 540 -15.00 -13.40 -1.98
N ASP A 541 -15.32 -14.05 -3.10
CA ASP A 541 -16.14 -13.44 -4.16
C ASP A 541 -17.58 -13.21 -3.64
N ARG A 542 -18.17 -14.22 -2.99
CA ARG A 542 -19.51 -14.10 -2.38
C ARG A 542 -19.53 -13.09 -1.24
N LEU A 543 -18.47 -13.06 -0.43
CA LEU A 543 -18.33 -12.10 0.65
C LEU A 543 -18.20 -10.65 0.13
N SER A 544 -17.42 -10.43 -0.93
CA SER A 544 -17.29 -9.14 -1.58
C SER A 544 -18.63 -8.66 -2.15
N ASP A 545 -19.42 -9.55 -2.75
CA ASP A 545 -20.74 -9.22 -3.26
C ASP A 545 -21.72 -8.86 -2.11
N LEU A 546 -21.67 -9.59 -0.98
CA LEU A 546 -22.45 -9.30 0.22
C LEU A 546 -22.07 -7.94 0.83
N ALA A 547 -20.77 -7.68 0.98
CA ALA A 547 -20.27 -6.43 1.52
C ALA A 547 -20.63 -5.25 0.60
N THR A 548 -20.59 -5.45 -0.73
CA THR A 548 -21.00 -4.44 -1.71
C THR A 548 -22.48 -4.12 -1.57
N PHE A 549 -23.34 -5.14 -1.42
CA PHE A 549 -24.77 -4.96 -1.19
C PHE A 549 -25.05 -4.19 0.11
N CYS A 550 -24.42 -4.61 1.22
CA CYS A 550 -24.54 -3.92 2.52
C CYS A 550 -24.04 -2.47 2.42
N GLY A 551 -22.96 -2.23 1.70
CA GLY A 551 -22.42 -0.90 1.45
C GLY A 551 -23.38 -0.02 0.65
N HIS A 552 -24.04 -0.54 -0.39
CA HIS A 552 -25.04 0.20 -1.15
C HIS A 552 -26.23 0.62 -0.27
N ILE A 553 -26.72 -0.28 0.59
CA ILE A 553 -27.79 0.05 1.55
C ILE A 553 -27.31 1.12 2.55
N SER A 554 -26.11 0.95 3.09
CA SER A 554 -25.51 1.88 4.07
C SER A 554 -25.19 3.26 3.47
N ALA A 555 -24.92 3.34 2.17
CA ALA A 555 -24.73 4.60 1.46
C ALA A 555 -26.02 5.44 1.36
N GLN A 556 -27.19 4.80 1.44
CA GLN A 556 -28.49 5.46 1.41
C GLN A 556 -29.04 5.78 2.80
N ILE A 557 -28.60 5.04 3.82
CA ILE A 557 -29.12 5.14 5.20
C ILE A 557 -27.96 5.50 6.13
N PRO A 558 -27.70 6.80 6.35
CA PRO A 558 -26.57 7.26 7.16
C PRO A 558 -26.50 6.66 8.56
N SER A 559 -27.65 6.39 9.19
CA SER A 559 -27.72 5.80 10.54
C SER A 559 -27.21 4.37 10.64
N LEU A 560 -27.18 3.62 9.53
CA LEU A 560 -26.60 2.28 9.54
C LEU A 560 -25.09 2.32 9.81
N GLY A 561 -24.41 3.41 9.48
CA GLY A 561 -22.99 3.59 9.79
C GLY A 561 -22.70 3.37 11.27
N ASP A 562 -23.51 3.95 12.14
CA ASP A 562 -23.34 3.79 13.59
C ASP A 562 -23.78 2.40 14.07
N ASP A 563 -24.83 1.81 13.45
CA ASP A 563 -25.27 0.45 13.76
C ASP A 563 -24.16 -0.59 13.45
N TRP A 564 -23.37 -0.40 12.38
CA TRP A 564 -22.20 -1.22 12.06
C TRP A 564 -21.06 -1.05 13.09
N VAL A 565 -20.78 0.18 13.51
CA VAL A 565 -19.79 0.45 14.58
C VAL A 565 -20.22 -0.20 15.89
N CYS A 566 -21.51 -0.11 16.24
CA CYS A 566 -22.05 -0.76 17.44
C CYS A 566 -22.00 -2.28 17.39
N LEU A 567 -22.18 -2.92 16.22
CA LEU A 567 -21.95 -4.34 16.04
C LEU A 567 -20.48 -4.70 16.34
N GLU A 568 -19.53 -3.95 15.79
CA GLU A 568 -18.09 -4.17 16.05
C GLU A 568 -17.78 -4.05 17.55
N LEU A 569 -18.22 -2.97 18.20
CA LEU A 569 -18.05 -2.78 19.65
C LEU A 569 -18.67 -3.91 20.48
N SER A 570 -19.79 -4.48 20.04
CA SER A 570 -20.47 -5.59 20.71
C SER A 570 -19.79 -6.94 20.51
N LEU A 571 -19.12 -7.16 19.37
CA LEU A 571 -18.31 -8.35 19.11
C LEU A 571 -17.00 -8.35 19.92
N SER A 572 -16.57 -7.16 20.32
CA SER A 572 -15.28 -6.95 20.96
C SER A 572 -15.36 -6.84 22.49
N THR A 573 -16.51 -6.52 23.09
CA THR A 573 -16.66 -6.29 24.55
C THR A 573 -17.63 -7.27 25.25
N ASP A 574 -17.34 -7.57 26.53
CA ASP A 574 -18.23 -8.29 27.45
C ASP A 574 -19.12 -7.33 28.28
N PHE A 575 -19.06 -6.03 27.97
CA PHE A 575 -19.86 -5.03 28.69
C PHE A 575 -21.34 -5.26 28.39
N SER A 576 -22.12 -5.25 29.45
CA SER A 576 -23.60 -5.29 29.51
C SER A 576 -24.37 -4.25 28.68
N ALA A 577 -23.78 -3.64 27.63
CA ALA A 577 -24.46 -2.93 26.57
C ALA A 577 -25.09 -3.96 25.62
N ARG A 578 -26.36 -4.29 25.92
CA ARG A 578 -27.18 -5.38 25.37
C ARG A 578 -27.47 -5.32 23.86
N ALA A 579 -26.74 -4.50 23.08
CA ALA A 579 -26.99 -4.21 21.67
C ALA A 579 -27.11 -5.47 20.80
N TYR A 580 -26.01 -6.19 20.55
CA TYR A 580 -25.93 -7.27 19.56
C TYR A 580 -25.47 -8.61 20.15
N CYS A 581 -25.81 -8.94 21.40
CA CYS A 581 -25.31 -10.15 22.11
C CYS A 581 -25.59 -11.49 21.38
N ILE A 582 -26.60 -11.55 20.50
CA ILE A 582 -26.89 -12.74 19.69
C ILE A 582 -25.70 -13.11 18.79
N CYS A 583 -24.90 -12.13 18.38
CA CYS A 583 -23.72 -12.34 17.53
C CYS A 583 -22.57 -13.05 18.27
N LEU A 584 -22.41 -12.83 19.59
CA LEU A 584 -21.40 -13.53 20.41
C LEU A 584 -21.69 -15.05 20.48
N ILE A 585 -22.96 -15.44 20.56
CA ILE A 585 -23.40 -16.85 20.57
C ILE A 585 -23.22 -17.51 19.18
N LEU A 586 -23.23 -16.72 18.11
CA LEU A 586 -23.10 -17.18 16.73
C LEU A 586 -21.67 -17.10 16.20
N CYS A 587 -20.72 -16.54 16.94
CA CYS A 587 -19.32 -16.47 16.55
C CYS A 587 -18.69 -17.85 16.58
N ASP A 588 -18.33 -18.35 15.39
CA ASP A 588 -17.31 -19.39 15.26
C ASP A 588 -16.05 -18.64 14.78
N VAL A 589 -14.93 -18.82 15.48
CA VAL A 589 -13.68 -18.01 15.33
C VAL A 589 -13.04 -18.14 13.93
N THR A 590 -13.69 -18.90 13.03
CA THR A 590 -13.29 -19.18 11.66
C THR A 590 -13.79 -18.14 10.63
N GLY A 591 -14.68 -17.19 11.00
CA GLY A 591 -15.26 -16.14 10.14
C GLY A 591 -14.37 -14.90 9.86
N ARG A 592 -13.05 -15.07 9.83
CA ARG A 592 -11.98 -14.05 9.99
C ARG A 592 -11.84 -12.98 8.90
N VAL A 593 -12.56 -13.13 7.80
CA VAL A 593 -12.41 -12.32 6.58
C VAL A 593 -13.58 -11.34 6.43
N GLN A 594 -14.66 -11.59 7.16
CA GLN A 594 -15.99 -11.07 6.83
C GLN A 594 -16.22 -9.62 7.26
N ILE A 595 -15.43 -9.11 8.21
CA ILE A 595 -15.67 -7.82 8.86
C ILE A 595 -14.88 -6.69 8.20
N ALA A 596 -13.63 -6.91 7.79
CA ALA A 596 -12.81 -5.86 7.15
C ALA A 596 -13.38 -5.39 5.79
N ALA A 597 -13.91 -6.32 4.98
CA ALA A 597 -14.58 -5.96 3.71
C ALA A 597 -15.90 -5.21 3.94
N ILE A 598 -16.67 -5.60 4.96
CA ILE A 598 -17.89 -4.89 5.39
C ILE A 598 -17.52 -3.49 5.88
N LYS A 599 -16.41 -3.34 6.61
CA LYS A 599 -15.92 -2.07 7.13
C LYS A 599 -15.59 -1.06 6.04
N VAL A 600 -14.81 -1.46 5.04
CA VAL A 600 -14.44 -0.62 3.88
C VAL A 600 -15.65 -0.19 3.06
N LEU A 601 -16.64 -1.08 2.91
CA LEU A 601 -17.80 -0.84 2.05
C LEU A 601 -18.97 -0.16 2.77
N CYS A 602 -19.07 -0.31 4.10
CA CYS A 602 -20.17 0.22 4.90
C CYS A 602 -19.78 1.47 5.72
N LEU A 603 -18.49 1.68 6.01
CA LEU A 603 -17.97 2.90 6.61
C LEU A 603 -17.23 3.71 5.54
N PRO A 604 -17.84 4.76 4.99
CA PRO A 604 -17.07 5.86 4.46
C PRO A 604 -16.57 6.63 5.67
N GLU A 605 -15.31 6.38 5.97
CA GLU A 605 -14.65 6.82 7.16
C GLU A 605 -14.51 8.35 7.16
N SER A 606 -15.46 8.92 7.91
CA SER A 606 -15.57 10.19 8.62
C SER A 606 -15.42 11.53 7.87
N SER A 607 -16.39 12.41 8.13
CA SER A 607 -16.01 13.75 8.54
C SER A 607 -15.67 13.67 10.03
N GLU A 608 -14.38 13.68 10.31
CA GLU A 608 -13.82 13.88 11.65
C GLU A 608 -14.16 12.75 12.66
N THR A 609 -13.24 11.78 12.73
CA THR A 609 -12.82 10.99 13.91
C THR A 609 -13.71 9.88 14.46
N LEU A 610 -15.02 9.79 14.16
CA LEU A 610 -15.91 8.97 15.01
C LEU A 610 -15.65 7.44 15.03
N GLY A 611 -15.41 6.78 13.89
CA GLY A 611 -15.29 5.30 13.87
C GLY A 611 -14.02 4.77 14.56
N TYR A 612 -12.86 5.38 14.28
CA TYR A 612 -11.57 4.89 14.80
C TYR A 612 -11.30 5.27 16.25
N SER A 613 -11.72 6.46 16.70
CA SER A 613 -11.54 6.82 18.11
C SER A 613 -12.35 5.92 19.04
N GLU A 614 -13.47 5.37 18.58
CA GLU A 614 -14.30 4.41 19.33
C GLU A 614 -13.69 3.00 19.29
N LEU A 615 -13.12 2.57 18.16
CA LEU A 615 -12.24 1.38 18.10
C LEU A 615 -10.95 1.53 18.92
N LEU A 616 -10.49 2.75 19.22
CA LEU A 616 -9.39 2.98 20.15
C LEU A 616 -9.84 3.05 21.61
N ALA A 617 -11.05 3.55 21.87
CA ALA A 617 -11.67 3.41 23.18
C ALA A 617 -11.79 1.92 23.58
N TYR A 618 -11.84 1.02 22.60
CA TYR A 618 -11.73 -0.42 22.81
C TYR A 618 -10.34 -0.90 23.27
N VAL A 619 -9.25 -0.30 22.75
CA VAL A 619 -7.87 -0.59 23.19
C VAL A 619 -7.49 0.24 24.43
N ASP A 620 -8.39 1.08 24.96
CA ASP A 620 -8.11 1.84 26.17
C ASP A 620 -8.09 0.89 27.39
N VAL A 621 -6.90 0.80 27.99
CA VAL A 621 -6.43 -0.23 28.93
C VAL A 621 -7.25 -0.40 30.23
N PRO A 622 -7.99 0.57 30.79
CA PRO A 622 -8.64 0.37 32.11
C PRO A 622 -9.78 -0.66 32.13
N SER A 623 -10.51 -0.82 31.01
CA SER A 623 -11.66 -1.74 30.94
C SER A 623 -11.26 -3.16 30.56
N GLN A 624 -10.26 -3.34 29.69
CA GLN A 624 -9.79 -4.67 29.30
C GLN A 624 -8.92 -5.34 30.33
N THR A 625 -8.13 -4.56 31.10
CA THR A 625 -7.48 -5.10 32.29
C THR A 625 -8.57 -5.72 33.15
N ASN A 626 -9.60 -5.01 33.62
CA ASN A 626 -10.64 -5.64 34.46
C ASN A 626 -11.36 -6.88 33.84
N VAL A 627 -11.50 -7.01 32.52
CA VAL A 627 -12.15 -8.16 31.86
C VAL A 627 -11.20 -9.36 31.68
N LEU A 628 -9.94 -9.14 31.30
CA LEU A 628 -8.89 -10.18 31.24
C LEU A 628 -8.28 -10.47 32.63
N VAL A 629 -8.46 -9.58 33.61
CA VAL A 629 -7.84 -9.60 34.95
C VAL A 629 -8.72 -10.27 35.99
N MET A 630 -10.04 -10.14 35.91
CA MET A 630 -10.94 -10.72 36.91
C MET A 630 -11.26 -12.16 36.52
N GLY A 631 -10.61 -13.12 37.19
CA GLY A 631 -10.86 -14.57 37.11
C GLY A 631 -12.25 -14.99 37.59
N GLY A 632 -13.30 -14.35 37.08
CA GLY A 632 -14.69 -14.73 37.30
C GLY A 632 -15.20 -15.55 36.13
N THR A 633 -15.01 -16.87 36.16
CA THR A 633 -15.81 -17.89 35.45
C THR A 633 -16.44 -17.50 34.10
N ARG A 634 -15.73 -16.81 33.20
CA ARG A 634 -16.26 -16.38 31.90
C ARG A 634 -15.18 -16.49 30.84
N TYR A 635 -15.10 -17.68 30.26
CA TYR A 635 -14.17 -18.11 29.21
C TYR A 635 -14.48 -17.49 27.83
N ASP A 636 -15.29 -16.42 27.74
CA ASP A 636 -15.91 -15.96 26.47
C ASP A 636 -15.29 -14.66 25.89
N CYS A 637 -14.28 -14.04 26.54
CA CYS A 637 -13.78 -12.71 26.16
C CYS A 637 -12.59 -12.70 25.19
N GLU A 638 -11.77 -13.76 25.17
CA GLU A 638 -10.51 -13.82 24.42
C GLU A 638 -10.68 -13.81 22.89
N PRO A 639 -11.66 -14.54 22.30
CA PRO A 639 -11.86 -14.53 20.85
C PRO A 639 -12.31 -13.18 20.29
N GLY A 640 -13.08 -12.41 21.06
CA GLY A 640 -13.54 -11.06 20.68
C GLY A 640 -12.39 -10.05 20.63
N ALA A 641 -11.46 -10.13 21.59
CA ALA A 641 -10.23 -9.33 21.60
C ALA A 641 -9.30 -9.68 20.44
N PHE A 642 -9.15 -10.97 20.15
CA PHE A 642 -8.37 -11.44 19.02
C PHE A 642 -8.92 -10.94 17.68
N LEU A 643 -10.24 -10.98 17.50
CA LEU A 643 -10.91 -10.49 16.32
C LEU A 643 -10.71 -8.98 16.11
N ALA A 644 -10.83 -8.19 17.18
CA ALA A 644 -10.61 -6.75 17.14
C ALA A 644 -9.16 -6.41 16.75
N LEU A 645 -8.19 -7.10 17.34
CA LEU A 645 -6.77 -6.95 17.02
C LEU A 645 -6.48 -7.32 15.56
N LEU A 646 -7.07 -8.40 15.06
CA LEU A 646 -6.93 -8.80 13.66
C LEU A 646 -7.49 -7.74 12.71
N ILE A 647 -8.66 -7.17 13.00
CA ILE A 647 -9.25 -6.10 12.20
C ILE A 647 -8.32 -4.87 12.18
N LEU A 648 -7.76 -4.48 13.34
CA LEU A 648 -6.79 -3.38 13.42
C LEU A 648 -5.54 -3.66 12.58
N ALA A 649 -5.03 -4.90 12.60
CA ALA A 649 -3.90 -5.31 11.78
C ALA A 649 -4.23 -5.25 10.28
N GLN A 650 -5.39 -5.78 9.87
CA GLN A 650 -5.83 -5.78 8.48
C GLN A 650 -5.95 -4.36 7.92
N ILE A 651 -6.56 -3.45 8.68
CA ILE A 651 -6.68 -2.04 8.29
C ILE A 651 -5.31 -1.38 8.21
N SER A 652 -4.49 -1.55 9.26
CA SER A 652 -3.18 -0.88 9.35
C SER A 652 -2.20 -1.37 8.28
N CYS A 653 -2.28 -2.63 7.89
CA CYS A 653 -1.39 -3.24 6.90
C CYS A 653 -2.00 -3.29 5.48
N ALA A 654 -3.25 -2.84 5.31
CA ALA A 654 -4.01 -2.90 4.05
C ALA A 654 -3.95 -4.27 3.36
N THR A 655 -4.15 -5.34 4.15
CA THR A 655 -4.10 -6.73 3.69
C THR A 655 -5.03 -7.58 4.54
N ASP A 656 -5.65 -8.60 3.94
CA ASP A 656 -6.52 -9.55 4.64
C ASP A 656 -5.72 -10.56 5.49
N GLU A 657 -4.50 -10.88 5.07
CA GLU A 657 -3.58 -11.78 5.77
C GLU A 657 -2.29 -11.03 6.19
N PRO A 658 -2.32 -10.23 7.28
CA PRO A 658 -1.15 -9.45 7.72
C PRO A 658 0.01 -10.33 8.22
N PHE A 659 -0.29 -11.47 8.83
CA PHE A 659 0.69 -12.44 9.32
C PHE A 659 0.10 -13.85 9.25
N GLN A 660 0.95 -14.88 9.25
CA GLN A 660 0.48 -16.27 9.30
C GLN A 660 -0.15 -16.51 10.67
N MET A 661 -1.34 -17.10 10.68
CA MET A 661 -2.01 -17.46 11.92
C MET A 661 -1.58 -18.87 12.35
N PRO A 662 -1.52 -19.16 13.66
CA PRO A 662 -1.30 -20.53 14.15
C PRO A 662 -2.35 -21.49 13.57
N GLU A 663 -1.99 -22.76 13.36
CA GLU A 663 -2.84 -23.75 12.67
C GLU A 663 -4.25 -23.91 13.30
N GLU A 664 -4.33 -23.83 14.62
CA GLU A 664 -5.58 -23.88 15.42
C GLU A 664 -6.59 -22.80 15.03
N TYR A 665 -6.05 -21.70 14.50
CA TYR A 665 -6.74 -20.50 14.12
C TYR A 665 -6.80 -20.39 12.58
N ALA A 666 -5.87 -21.01 11.85
CA ALA A 666 -5.73 -20.86 10.41
C ALA A 666 -6.88 -21.44 9.56
N GLY A 667 -7.89 -22.11 10.13
CA GLY A 667 -9.12 -22.57 9.47
C GLY A 667 -8.91 -23.62 8.37
N GLU A 668 -9.72 -24.69 8.36
CA GLU A 668 -9.46 -25.89 7.53
C GLU A 668 -9.67 -25.72 6.00
N ALA A 669 -10.33 -24.66 5.52
CA ALA A 669 -10.71 -24.52 4.11
C ALA A 669 -9.71 -23.65 3.29
N PRO A 670 -9.41 -23.98 2.02
CA PRO A 670 -8.58 -23.11 1.16
C PRO A 670 -9.31 -21.80 0.83
N SER A 671 -8.56 -20.70 0.72
CA SER A 671 -9.11 -19.40 0.31
C SER A 671 -9.44 -19.39 -1.18
N ASN A 672 -10.69 -19.06 -1.53
CA ASN A 672 -11.10 -18.89 -2.93
C ASN A 672 -11.16 -17.40 -3.25
N LYS A 673 -10.04 -16.85 -3.73
CA LYS A 673 -9.89 -15.43 -4.07
C LYS A 673 -9.30 -15.31 -5.47
N LEU A 674 -10.00 -14.61 -6.37
CA LEU A 674 -9.59 -14.50 -7.77
C LEU A 674 -8.20 -13.83 -7.92
N LEU A 675 -7.91 -12.82 -7.10
CA LEU A 675 -6.68 -12.03 -7.14
C LEU A 675 -6.12 -11.83 -5.72
N PRO A 676 -4.83 -12.10 -5.46
CA PRO A 676 -4.18 -11.64 -4.23
C PRO A 676 -3.98 -10.12 -4.28
N ARG A 677 -4.12 -9.41 -3.15
CA ARG A 677 -3.99 -7.93 -3.05
C ARG A 677 -4.91 -7.18 -4.02
N SER A 678 -6.20 -7.43 -3.89
CA SER A 678 -7.24 -6.80 -4.71
C SER A 678 -7.44 -5.31 -4.36
N ALA A 679 -8.12 -4.58 -5.24
CA ALA A 679 -8.53 -3.19 -4.97
C ALA A 679 -9.28 -3.02 -3.63
N ASN A 680 -10.00 -4.06 -3.17
CA ASN A 680 -10.70 -4.06 -1.88
C ASN A 680 -9.76 -4.06 -0.66
N GLU A 681 -8.56 -4.63 -0.79
CA GLU A 681 -7.52 -4.49 0.24
C GLU A 681 -6.79 -3.17 0.09
N LEU A 682 -6.42 -2.80 -1.14
CA LEU A 682 -5.60 -1.62 -1.39
C LEU A 682 -6.29 -0.30 -1.00
N ILE A 683 -7.62 -0.25 -1.06
CA ILE A 683 -8.35 0.95 -0.64
C ILE A 683 -8.20 1.25 0.85
N LEU A 684 -7.83 0.28 1.69
CA LEU A 684 -7.53 0.50 3.10
C LEU A 684 -6.36 1.51 3.27
N SER A 685 -5.48 1.62 2.27
CA SER A 685 -4.45 2.66 2.27
C SER A 685 -5.01 4.08 2.27
N MET A 686 -6.27 4.30 1.85
CA MET A 686 -6.92 5.60 1.93
C MET A 686 -7.05 6.07 3.40
N VAL A 687 -7.35 5.14 4.30
CA VAL A 687 -7.50 5.37 5.74
C VAL A 687 -6.20 5.86 6.37
N HIS A 688 -5.08 5.26 5.95
CA HIS A 688 -3.75 5.59 6.45
C HIS A 688 -3.47 7.08 6.35
N TRP A 689 -3.88 7.72 5.25
CA TRP A 689 -3.60 9.13 4.98
C TRP A 689 -4.69 10.09 5.43
N CYS A 690 -5.93 9.63 5.56
CA CYS A 690 -7.06 10.50 5.88
C CYS A 690 -7.37 10.55 7.39
N GLU A 691 -7.26 9.42 8.09
CA GLU A 691 -7.89 9.24 9.41
C GLU A 691 -6.90 8.85 10.52
N MET A 692 -5.80 8.17 10.20
CA MET A 692 -4.94 7.55 11.23
C MET A 692 -4.05 8.52 12.03
N ASP A 693 -4.02 9.82 11.72
CA ASP A 693 -3.10 10.80 12.36
C ASP A 693 -3.28 10.89 13.87
N LYS A 694 -4.53 10.82 14.36
CA LYS A 694 -4.85 10.88 15.80
C LYS A 694 -4.91 9.50 16.45
N VAL A 695 -4.91 8.44 15.64
CA VAL A 695 -5.31 7.10 16.05
C VAL A 695 -4.09 6.19 16.26
N LEU A 696 -3.09 6.30 15.37
CA LEU A 696 -1.94 5.41 15.30
C LEU A 696 -1.18 5.29 16.64
N PHE A 697 -0.81 6.42 17.24
CA PHE A 697 0.03 6.42 18.44
C PHE A 697 -0.68 5.87 19.69
N PRO A 698 -1.92 6.30 20.01
CA PRO A 698 -2.70 5.65 21.07
C PRO A 698 -2.86 4.15 20.86
N MET A 699 -3.15 3.71 19.63
CA MET A 699 -3.31 2.28 19.29
C MET A 699 -2.07 1.47 19.66
N LEU A 700 -0.90 1.87 19.14
CA LEU A 700 0.35 1.15 19.36
C LEU A 700 0.80 1.22 20.82
N SER A 701 0.55 2.35 21.49
CA SER A 701 0.83 2.50 22.93
C SER A 701 0.02 1.51 23.75
N SER A 702 -1.28 1.39 23.47
CA SER A 702 -2.15 0.47 24.19
C SER A 702 -1.81 -1.00 23.91
N ILE A 703 -1.49 -1.37 22.67
CA ILE A 703 -0.99 -2.71 22.34
C ILE A 703 0.27 -3.03 23.14
N SER A 704 1.22 -2.09 23.20
CA SER A 704 2.48 -2.28 23.94
C SER A 704 2.25 -2.49 25.44
N ILE A 705 1.35 -1.69 26.04
CA ILE A 705 1.00 -1.81 27.47
C ILE A 705 0.31 -3.15 27.74
N LEU A 706 -0.55 -3.61 26.83
CA LEU A 706 -1.23 -4.90 26.95
C LEU A 706 -0.22 -6.07 26.93
N VAL A 707 0.74 -6.06 26.01
CA VAL A 707 1.82 -7.05 25.92
C VAL A 707 2.59 -7.13 27.24
N ASP A 708 3.01 -5.98 27.76
CA ASP A 708 3.80 -5.91 29.00
C ASP A 708 3.00 -6.42 30.22
N THR A 709 1.72 -6.02 30.32
CA THR A 709 0.83 -6.47 31.40
C THR A 709 0.63 -7.99 31.40
N LEU A 710 0.50 -8.60 30.22
CA LEU A 710 0.37 -10.06 30.09
C LEU A 710 1.70 -10.77 30.45
N ARG A 711 2.84 -10.18 30.08
CA ARG A 711 4.17 -10.71 30.39
C ARG A 711 4.47 -10.70 31.89
N GLU A 712 4.08 -9.64 32.61
CA GLU A 712 4.23 -9.59 34.07
C GLU A 712 3.41 -10.69 34.77
N ARG A 713 2.15 -10.87 34.37
CA ARG A 713 1.28 -11.93 34.93
C ARG A 713 1.77 -13.34 34.68
N MET A 714 2.34 -13.58 33.51
CA MET A 714 2.95 -14.89 33.22
C MET A 714 4.10 -15.20 34.19
N LYS A 715 4.91 -14.21 34.54
CA LYS A 715 5.98 -14.39 35.54
C LYS A 715 5.38 -14.73 36.91
N ASP A 716 4.30 -14.06 37.32
CA ASP A 716 3.62 -14.32 38.59
C ASP A 716 2.98 -15.73 38.66
N MET A 717 2.35 -16.18 37.57
CA MET A 717 1.75 -17.52 37.46
C MET A 717 2.79 -18.65 37.54
N HIS A 718 4.00 -18.44 37.01
CA HIS A 718 5.10 -19.39 37.13
C HIS A 718 5.65 -19.49 38.56
N LEU A 719 5.46 -18.47 39.41
CA LEU A 719 5.77 -18.53 40.84
C LEU A 719 4.71 -19.28 41.67
N GLU A 720 3.45 -19.35 41.21
CA GLU A 720 2.34 -19.96 41.95
C GLU A 720 2.03 -21.44 41.58
N SER A 721 2.86 -22.09 40.75
CA SER A 721 2.64 -23.44 40.19
C SER A 721 2.71 -24.62 41.18
N ASN A 722 2.11 -24.51 42.36
CA ASN A 722 1.87 -25.61 43.32
C ASN A 722 0.38 -25.86 43.62
N ARG A 723 -0.56 -25.33 42.84
CA ARG A 723 -1.99 -25.68 42.99
C ARG A 723 -2.64 -25.98 41.64
N LEU A 724 -2.97 -27.27 41.49
CA LEU A 724 -3.97 -27.90 40.60
C LEU A 724 -4.06 -27.36 39.17
N VAL A 725 -3.47 -28.13 38.25
CA VAL A 725 -3.61 -27.99 36.80
C VAL A 725 -5.02 -28.41 36.39
N ASP A 726 -5.90 -27.44 36.14
CA ASP A 726 -7.10 -27.68 35.33
C ASP A 726 -6.70 -27.70 33.85
N SER A 727 -7.21 -28.68 33.12
CA SER A 727 -6.85 -29.04 31.75
C SER A 727 -7.36 -28.08 30.66
N THR A 728 -7.41 -26.77 30.96
CA THR A 728 -7.80 -25.69 30.03
C THR A 728 -6.79 -24.55 30.06
N ASN A 729 -5.49 -24.87 30.03
CA ASN A 729 -4.41 -23.93 29.71
C ASN A 729 -4.56 -23.46 28.25
N TYR A 730 -5.56 -22.62 27.97
CA TYR A 730 -5.55 -21.77 26.79
C TYR A 730 -4.49 -20.68 27.01
N ASP A 731 -3.59 -20.61 26.05
CA ASP A 731 -2.17 -20.44 26.29
C ASP A 731 -1.80 -18.97 26.11
N HIS A 732 -1.72 -18.21 27.21
CA HIS A 732 -1.40 -16.78 27.22
C HIS A 732 -0.13 -16.43 26.41
N LYS A 733 0.78 -17.42 26.24
CA LYS A 733 1.94 -17.34 25.35
C LYS A 733 1.58 -17.06 23.90
N HIS A 734 0.50 -17.67 23.39
CA HIS A 734 0.04 -17.47 22.02
C HIS A 734 -0.53 -16.07 21.81
N LEU A 735 -1.30 -15.54 22.76
CA LEU A 735 -1.82 -14.17 22.69
C LEU A 735 -0.68 -13.14 22.70
N ILE A 736 0.34 -13.33 23.55
CA ILE A 736 1.54 -12.49 23.57
C ILE A 736 2.27 -12.56 22.23
N ALA A 737 2.51 -13.75 21.68
CA ALA A 737 3.17 -13.93 20.40
C ALA A 737 2.42 -13.22 19.26
N VAL A 738 1.08 -13.29 19.25
CA VAL A 738 0.25 -12.61 18.25
C VAL A 738 0.29 -11.09 18.43
N LEU A 739 0.23 -10.57 19.66
CA LEU A 739 0.32 -9.14 19.91
C LEU A 739 1.69 -8.56 19.52
N GLU A 740 2.78 -9.27 19.83
CA GLU A 740 4.13 -8.89 19.43
C GLU A 740 4.29 -8.92 17.90
N THR A 741 3.74 -9.95 17.25
CA THR A 741 3.70 -10.06 15.79
C THR A 741 2.91 -8.91 15.17
N LEU A 742 1.72 -8.61 15.71
CA LEU A 742 0.86 -7.53 15.25
C LEU A 742 1.56 -6.18 15.37
N GLN A 743 2.18 -5.91 16.53
CA GLN A 743 2.92 -4.67 16.75
C GLN A 743 4.07 -4.53 15.76
N ARG A 744 4.82 -5.60 15.51
CA ARG A 744 5.92 -5.62 14.55
C ARG A 744 5.44 -5.37 13.13
N VAL A 745 4.44 -6.11 12.65
CA VAL A 745 3.95 -6.01 11.27
C VAL A 745 3.35 -4.61 11.00
N ILE A 746 2.62 -4.03 11.96
CA ILE A 746 2.10 -2.65 11.82
C ILE A 746 3.25 -1.64 11.77
N CYS A 747 4.23 -1.74 12.67
CA CYS A 747 5.37 -0.80 12.71
C CYS A 747 6.27 -0.87 11.48
N GLU A 748 6.28 -2.00 10.76
CA GLU A 748 7.04 -2.20 9.52
C GLU A 748 6.38 -1.59 8.27
N GLU A 749 5.16 -1.04 8.37
CA GLU A 749 4.51 -0.39 7.23
C GLU A 749 5.07 1.03 7.00
N ASP A 750 5.40 1.37 5.74
CA ASP A 750 6.03 2.64 5.34
C ASP A 750 5.34 3.86 5.96
N TRP A 751 4.00 3.87 5.94
CA TRP A 751 3.19 4.99 6.40
C TRP A 751 3.25 5.18 7.92
N VAL A 752 3.43 4.09 8.68
CA VAL A 752 3.57 4.14 10.13
C VAL A 752 4.89 4.77 10.49
N THR A 753 6.00 4.35 9.87
CA THR A 753 7.32 4.94 10.10
C THR A 753 7.31 6.45 9.84
N ILE A 754 6.74 6.90 8.71
CA ILE A 754 6.63 8.33 8.37
C ILE A 754 5.87 9.11 9.46
N LYS A 755 4.76 8.57 9.96
CA LYS A 755 3.97 9.23 11.01
C LYS A 755 4.66 9.20 12.37
N MET A 756 5.34 8.10 12.71
CA MET A 756 6.10 7.98 13.97
C MET A 756 7.24 9.00 14.03
N PHE A 757 7.96 9.23 12.93
CA PHE A 757 8.94 10.33 12.85
C PHE A 757 8.29 11.70 13.08
N ARG A 758 7.14 11.97 12.44
CA ARG A 758 6.41 13.23 12.64
C ARG A 758 5.95 13.41 14.09
N ILE A 759 5.51 12.35 14.76
CA ILE A 759 5.10 12.40 16.17
C ILE A 759 6.31 12.70 17.06
N ALA A 760 7.44 12.02 16.83
CA ALA A 760 8.69 12.24 17.56
C ALA A 760 9.15 13.70 17.48
N GLU A 761 9.08 14.30 16.27
CA GLU A 761 9.47 15.68 16.01
C GLU A 761 8.51 16.72 16.60
N THR A 762 7.21 16.59 16.31
CA THR A 762 6.20 17.60 16.69
C THR A 762 5.96 17.68 18.19
N LYS A 763 6.02 16.54 18.90
CA LYS A 763 5.78 16.46 20.34
C LYS A 763 7.08 16.37 21.17
N ARG A 764 8.25 16.62 20.56
CA ARG A 764 9.58 16.55 21.23
C ARG A 764 9.74 15.32 22.12
N MET A 765 9.32 14.14 21.65
CA MET A 765 9.37 12.88 22.39
C MET A 765 8.47 12.77 23.63
N GLU A 766 7.69 13.80 24.00
CA GLU A 766 6.84 13.79 25.20
C GLU A 766 5.82 12.65 25.16
N ALA A 767 5.31 12.34 23.97
CA ALA A 767 4.36 11.24 23.75
C ALA A 767 4.93 9.89 24.21
N PHE A 768 6.22 9.64 23.99
CA PHE A 768 6.90 8.40 24.38
C PHE A 768 7.36 8.41 25.85
N ASN A 769 7.42 9.58 26.47
CA ASN A 769 7.85 9.79 27.86
C ASN A 769 6.66 9.86 28.84
N HIS A 770 5.49 9.32 28.47
CA HIS A 770 4.31 9.26 29.33
C HIS A 770 4.49 8.21 30.45
N GLU A 771 3.97 8.44 31.67
CA GLU A 771 4.23 7.60 32.85
C GLU A 771 3.99 6.10 32.62
N ARG A 772 2.86 5.74 31.97
CA ARG A 772 2.54 4.34 31.60
C ARG A 772 3.54 3.70 30.63
N LEU A 773 4.18 4.49 29.76
CA LEU A 773 5.15 3.99 28.79
C LEU A 773 6.59 3.98 29.35
N LYS A 774 6.86 4.72 30.43
CA LYS A 774 8.16 4.66 31.12
C LYS A 774 8.36 3.33 31.86
N GLN A 775 7.27 2.69 32.29
CA GLN A 775 7.31 1.36 32.89
C GLN A 775 7.92 0.38 31.89
N ASN A 776 8.84 -0.47 32.37
CA ASN A 776 9.56 -1.48 31.58
C ASN A 776 10.19 -1.00 30.25
N CYS A 777 10.48 0.30 30.13
CA CYS A 777 11.02 0.93 28.92
C CYS A 777 10.14 0.73 27.66
N ILE A 778 8.83 0.57 27.82
CA ILE A 778 7.88 0.38 26.71
C ILE A 778 7.98 1.51 25.68
N GLY A 779 8.11 2.76 26.14
CA GLY A 779 8.28 3.93 25.28
C GLY A 779 9.51 3.84 24.38
N GLN A 780 10.63 3.30 24.89
CA GLN A 780 11.84 3.06 24.11
C GLN A 780 11.65 1.92 23.09
N GLN A 781 11.02 0.82 23.49
CA GLN A 781 10.73 -0.31 22.60
C GLN A 781 9.80 0.11 21.46
N LEU A 782 8.72 0.83 21.77
CA LEU A 782 7.78 1.33 20.78
C LEU A 782 8.44 2.32 19.82
N LEU A 783 9.30 3.22 20.33
CA LEU A 783 10.06 4.13 19.49
C LEU A 783 11.01 3.38 18.55
N ARG A 784 11.73 2.38 19.07
CA ARG A 784 12.67 1.56 18.30
C ARG A 784 11.95 0.80 17.19
N LEU A 785 10.81 0.19 17.50
CA LEU A 785 9.98 -0.52 16.53
C LEU A 785 9.39 0.44 15.49
N GLY A 786 8.90 1.61 15.90
CA GLY A 786 8.21 2.54 15.01
C GLY A 786 9.12 3.40 14.13
N LEU A 787 10.40 3.58 14.48
CA LEU A 787 11.34 4.43 13.71
C LEU A 787 12.33 3.64 12.84
N ARG A 788 12.52 2.34 13.09
CA ARG A 788 13.41 1.48 12.32
C ARG A 788 12.61 0.70 11.28
N ARG A 789 13.23 0.46 10.12
CA ARG A 789 12.54 -0.12 8.96
C ARG A 789 12.70 -1.62 8.87
N LYS A 790 11.96 -2.23 7.93
CA LYS A 790 12.04 -3.67 7.62
C LYS A 790 13.46 -4.15 7.30
N SER A 791 14.28 -3.31 6.65
CA SER A 791 15.69 -3.60 6.36
C SER A 791 16.54 -3.84 7.62
N GLU A 792 16.15 -3.24 8.75
CA GLU A 792 16.84 -3.31 10.03
C GLU A 792 16.25 -4.35 11.00
N ARG A 793 15.39 -5.27 10.54
CA ARG A 793 14.79 -6.34 11.36
C ARG A 793 15.82 -7.04 12.27
N ASP A 794 16.94 -7.47 11.70
CA ASP A 794 18.01 -8.17 12.43
C ASP A 794 18.58 -7.29 13.56
N ILE A 795 18.77 -6.00 13.30
CA ILE A 795 19.28 -5.01 14.25
C ILE A 795 18.26 -4.75 15.36
N ILE A 796 16.96 -4.66 15.03
CA ILE A 796 15.88 -4.47 16.01
C ILE A 796 15.87 -5.64 17.01
N THR A 797 15.95 -6.88 16.52
CA THR A 797 15.98 -8.09 17.36
C THR A 797 17.17 -8.07 18.32
N GLU A 798 18.36 -7.76 17.81
CA GLU A 798 19.55 -7.60 18.65
C GLU A 798 19.38 -6.48 19.70
N LEU A 799 18.91 -5.30 19.31
CA LEU A 799 18.70 -4.16 20.22
C LEU A 799 17.67 -4.48 21.32
N ASN A 800 16.59 -5.19 21.00
CA ASN A 800 15.60 -5.61 21.98
C ASN A 800 16.22 -6.55 23.03
N SER A 801 17.07 -7.50 22.62
CA SER A 801 17.77 -8.38 23.55
C SER A 801 18.70 -7.63 24.53
N TYR A 802 19.37 -6.57 24.08
CA TYR A 802 20.23 -5.75 24.97
C TYR A 802 19.43 -4.84 25.88
N SER A 803 18.26 -4.37 25.43
CA SER A 803 17.37 -3.50 26.20
C SER A 803 16.89 -4.16 27.50
N GLU A 804 16.71 -5.48 27.50
CA GLU A 804 16.28 -6.25 28.69
C GLU A 804 17.44 -6.53 29.65
N ASN A 805 18.69 -6.57 29.14
CA ASN A 805 19.86 -7.02 29.91
C ASN A 805 20.75 -5.87 30.42
N SER A 806 21.06 -4.88 29.58
CA SER A 806 22.07 -3.86 29.89
C SER A 806 21.94 -2.60 29.02
N LYS A 807 21.69 -1.45 29.65
CA LYS A 807 21.65 -0.14 28.97
C LYS A 807 22.99 0.24 28.32
N VAL A 808 24.11 -0.21 28.89
CA VAL A 808 25.45 0.08 28.35
C VAL A 808 25.69 -0.70 27.06
N ASP A 809 25.29 -1.97 27.03
CA ASP A 809 25.43 -2.82 25.84
C ASP A 809 24.47 -2.37 24.75
N LEU A 810 23.27 -1.92 25.11
CA LEU A 810 22.34 -1.27 24.20
C LEU A 810 22.98 -0.03 23.54
N ILE A 811 23.53 0.91 24.32
CA ILE A 811 24.21 2.10 23.78
C ILE A 811 25.39 1.71 22.89
N ARG A 812 26.20 0.73 23.30
CA ARG A 812 27.32 0.24 22.49
C ARG A 812 26.84 -0.33 21.16
N LYS A 813 25.75 -1.11 21.16
CA LYS A 813 25.16 -1.66 19.94
C LYS A 813 24.55 -0.57 19.05
N LEU A 814 23.87 0.42 19.62
CA LEU A 814 23.35 1.58 18.88
C LEU A 814 24.47 2.35 18.16
N LEU A 815 25.58 2.63 18.85
CA LEU A 815 26.70 3.35 18.27
C LEU A 815 27.47 2.53 17.23
N THR A 816 27.57 1.20 17.41
CA THR A 816 28.27 0.32 16.45
C THR A 816 27.44 -0.03 15.21
N SER A 817 26.12 0.05 15.31
CA SER A 817 25.17 -0.13 14.19
C SER A 817 24.82 1.17 13.46
N LEU A 818 25.34 2.31 13.91
CA LEU A 818 25.04 3.62 13.35
C LEU A 818 25.58 3.76 11.92
N ASN A 819 24.68 4.15 11.02
CA ASN A 819 24.95 4.50 9.63
C ASN A 819 24.15 5.75 9.24
N MET A 820 24.37 6.28 8.03
CA MET A 820 23.68 7.51 7.58
C MET A 820 22.15 7.37 7.47
N TRP A 821 21.65 6.15 7.32
CA TRP A 821 20.24 5.86 7.11
C TRP A 821 19.46 5.68 8.42
N ASN A 822 20.10 5.21 9.50
CA ASN A 822 19.47 4.97 10.80
C ASN A 822 19.88 5.99 11.88
N MET A 823 20.76 6.94 11.56
CA MET A 823 21.22 7.98 12.49
C MET A 823 20.08 8.71 13.20
N ARG A 824 19.00 9.05 12.49
CA ARG A 824 17.83 9.75 13.07
C ARG A 824 17.10 8.87 14.08
N ALA A 825 16.86 7.61 13.76
CA ALA A 825 16.20 6.67 14.68
C ALA A 825 17.04 6.48 15.94
N SER A 826 18.35 6.25 15.79
CA SER A 826 19.30 6.13 16.90
C SER A 826 19.39 7.42 17.73
N LEU A 827 19.33 8.59 17.09
CA LEU A 827 19.33 9.89 17.79
C LEU A 827 18.08 10.04 18.68
N PHE A 828 16.88 9.80 18.15
CA PHE A 828 15.65 9.89 18.94
C PHE A 828 15.64 8.88 20.10
N GLU A 829 16.17 7.68 19.88
CA GLU A 829 16.30 6.66 20.93
C GLU A 829 17.23 7.14 22.06
N LEU A 830 18.41 7.67 21.73
CA LEU A 830 19.34 8.23 22.71
C LEU A 830 18.74 9.46 23.44
N MET A 831 18.03 10.34 22.72
CA MET A 831 17.36 11.50 23.32
C MET A 831 16.30 11.07 24.34
N LEU A 832 15.50 10.04 24.02
CA LEU A 832 14.50 9.51 24.96
C LEU A 832 15.16 8.91 26.20
N MET A 833 16.24 8.13 26.02
CA MET A 833 17.01 7.57 27.14
C MET A 833 17.54 8.65 28.08
N ILE A 834 18.04 9.77 27.54
CA ILE A 834 18.53 10.92 28.35
C ILE A 834 17.38 11.55 29.12
N ASN A 835 16.25 11.83 28.47
CA ASN A 835 15.08 12.46 29.11
C ASN A 835 14.51 11.64 30.27
N GLU A 836 14.51 10.31 30.16
CA GLU A 836 14.07 9.40 31.22
C GLU A 836 15.03 9.36 32.42
N VAL A 837 16.33 9.59 32.20
CA VAL A 837 17.34 9.68 33.29
C VAL A 837 17.26 11.05 33.98
N SER A 838 17.18 12.14 33.22
CA SER A 838 17.10 13.50 33.76
C SER A 838 15.85 13.71 34.62
N THR A 839 14.72 13.09 34.28
CA THR A 839 13.51 13.17 35.13
C THR A 839 13.65 12.43 36.46
N ARG A 840 14.47 11.36 36.56
CA ARG A 840 14.70 10.65 37.83
C ARG A 840 15.59 11.42 38.81
N LEU A 841 16.54 12.20 38.30
CA LEU A 841 17.42 13.05 39.12
C LEU A 841 16.68 14.20 39.81
N CYS A 842 15.56 14.69 39.23
CA CYS A 842 14.73 15.73 39.85
C CYS A 842 13.81 15.23 40.97
N TYR A 843 13.61 13.92 41.13
CA TYR A 843 12.85 13.34 42.26
C TYR A 843 13.76 12.81 43.39
N THR A 844 15.08 12.85 43.21
CA THR A 844 16.08 12.41 44.19
C THR A 844 16.92 13.56 44.76
N LEU A 845 16.59 14.79 44.38
CA LEU A 845 16.99 16.06 45.02
C LEU A 845 15.73 16.71 45.59
#